data_AF-A0A820W834-F1
#
_entry.id   AF-A0A820W834-F1
#
_cell.length_a   1.000
_cell.length_b   1.000
_cell.length_c   1.000
_cell.angle_alpha   90.00
_cell.angle_beta   90.00
_cell.angle_gamma   90.00
#
_symmetry.space_group_name_H-M   'P 1'
#
loop_
_entity.id
_entity.type
_entity.pdbx_description
1 polymer ?
#
loop_
_entity_poly.entity_id
_entity_poly.type
_entity_poly.pdbx_seq_one_letter_code
_entity_poly.pdbx_strand_id
1 'polypeptide(L)'
;MAPLTRLSLKKGNQTLPISTKKIVGNNDKKVSDNKKQLNISIKKAKCPSLRIQLSALTIPTLKSLLRFNHQNSFGNKSSLISRIVYMVQHGVYPQCPKCMQGRLKIRLHRRKDQSKYYCPGFPISFRSPSFHRCNYITDECRKITFDFPSNSKRKYLISIMNLLRLCHRIINPTRFSLNRQLQQLSSTSKAPSTSLSVGQELHGYIVKEITPVPEFRLIAIKLQHKLTGCQHLHIDREHKNNVWSVAFQTTPKDDTGVAHILEHTALCGSEKFPCRDPFFKMTNRSMATFMNAFTASDWTMYAFSTQNKKDYYNLMSVYLDAVLHPKLDEYDFMQEGWRLEHEKTDDPNSPIVIKGVVFNEMKGVFSDSHQVYARRIQNSLMPTSTYQYESGGDPEAIPTLTWNGLKNFHASHYHPTNGRFFTYGSFPLSDTLAFLNDYLNHYEQQKAKTISLALTEESHWNQSRSVNITCSPQSFVVDSNKTTTASVSYLLGSIRNTWETFLLNIVCSLLVDSEKSPFYKKLIIPNIGTNYSPDTGFGRNTLNTTFHVGLQDISKDDVDNVIKIIDDTFQEVAKEGFEKTQIEALLHQFELGIKHQDENFGLKIILGLIYSWIHGSDPVDSLQITKYVERFNEEIKENPRLLQDVIEKYFLKNNHKLIATMNIDEEYAEKKKQKESELCQQLISQCKDKQSIYKKGLELQKRQSAPQNIDVLPTLSITDIDKKVIRVPIIQGHAGNTYVQLCEQPTNGITYFRCLLNTFDLPNELKPYLPLFVNILTK
;
A
#
# COMPACT_ATOMS: atom_id res chain seq x y z
N MET A 1 1.17 7.14 -8.41
CA MET A 1 -0.19 6.61 -8.15
C MET A 1 -0.95 7.73 -7.46
N ALA A 2 -1.77 8.48 -8.21
CA ALA A 2 -2.71 9.41 -7.60
C ALA A 2 -3.74 8.60 -6.77
N PRO A 3 -4.29 9.14 -5.69
CA PRO A 3 -5.23 8.39 -4.86
C PRO A 3 -6.58 8.31 -5.58
N LEU A 4 -6.93 7.09 -6.00
CA LEU A 4 -8.32 6.73 -6.28
C LEU A 4 -9.14 6.99 -5.02
N THR A 5 -10.28 7.67 -5.14
CA THR A 5 -11.26 7.80 -4.06
C THR A 5 -11.73 6.39 -3.69
N ARG A 6 -11.60 6.03 -2.40
CA ARG A 6 -11.84 4.68 -1.89
C ARG A 6 -13.04 4.73 -0.96
N LEU A 7 -13.99 3.82 -1.14
CA LEU A 7 -14.95 3.46 -0.08
C LEU A 7 -14.19 3.12 1.23
N SER A 8 -14.24 4.05 2.18
CA SER A 8 -13.55 3.95 3.47
C SER A 8 -14.28 2.93 4.37
N LEU A 9 -13.70 1.74 4.55
CA LEU A 9 -14.09 0.81 5.61
C LEU A 9 -13.56 1.31 6.97
N LYS A 10 -14.38 2.07 7.72
CA LYS A 10 -14.04 2.52 9.09
C LYS A 10 -13.98 1.31 10.05
N LYS A 11 -12.77 0.94 10.49
CA LYS A 11 -12.57 0.15 11.72
C LYS A 11 -12.50 1.11 12.91
N GLY A 12 -13.50 1.06 13.79
CA GLY A 12 -13.50 1.83 15.04
C GLY A 12 -12.47 1.30 16.02
N ASN A 13 -11.47 2.12 16.38
CA ASN A 13 -10.59 1.89 17.53
C ASN A 13 -10.86 2.95 18.58
N GLN A 14 -11.47 2.55 19.70
CA GLN A 14 -11.56 3.36 20.92
C GLN A 14 -10.24 3.25 21.69
N THR A 15 -9.53 4.36 21.88
CA THR A 15 -8.42 4.47 22.83
C THR A 15 -8.73 5.55 23.85
N LEU A 16 -8.86 5.14 25.11
CA LEU A 16 -9.01 6.01 26.29
C LEU A 16 -7.65 6.68 26.63
N PRO A 17 -7.61 7.97 27.01
CA PRO A 17 -6.38 8.66 27.38
C PRO A 17 -6.04 8.47 28.86
N ILE A 18 -4.80 8.07 29.16
CA ILE A 18 -4.22 8.11 30.50
C ILE A 18 -3.33 9.36 30.61
N SER A 19 -3.70 10.22 31.56
CA SER A 19 -2.99 11.43 31.98
C SER A 19 -1.87 11.08 32.96
N THR A 20 -0.66 11.60 32.74
CA THR A 20 0.41 11.63 33.75
C THR A 20 1.07 13.01 33.84
N LYS A 21 0.95 13.61 35.02
CA LYS A 21 1.52 14.90 35.44
C LYS A 21 3.05 14.85 35.58
N LYS A 22 3.67 15.99 35.26
CA LYS A 22 5.07 16.38 35.53
C LYS A 22 5.43 16.34 37.03
N ILE A 23 6.64 15.92 37.35
CA ILE A 23 7.41 16.40 38.51
C ILE A 23 8.86 16.66 38.06
N VAL A 24 9.33 17.86 38.34
CA VAL A 24 10.67 18.42 38.11
C VAL A 24 11.56 18.15 39.33
N GLY A 25 12.86 17.94 39.12
CA GLY A 25 13.86 17.91 40.20
C GLY A 25 15.29 17.89 39.69
N ASN A 26 15.95 19.05 39.76
CA ASN A 26 17.37 19.32 39.44
C ASN A 26 18.37 18.58 40.36
N ASN A 27 19.56 18.24 39.84
CA ASN A 27 20.86 18.86 40.22
C ASN A 27 22.10 18.01 39.82
N ASP A 28 22.91 18.60 38.94
CA ASP A 28 24.35 18.91 39.05
C ASP A 28 25.45 17.86 39.38
N LYS A 29 26.45 17.84 38.46
CA LYS A 29 27.95 17.86 38.65
C LYS A 29 28.62 16.60 39.23
N LYS A 30 29.87 16.20 38.90
CA LYS A 30 30.97 16.48 37.94
C LYS A 30 32.08 15.43 38.28
N VAL A 31 33.17 15.38 37.49
CA VAL A 31 34.52 14.80 37.82
C VAL A 31 34.65 13.28 37.57
N SER A 32 35.17 12.79 36.44
CA SER A 32 36.54 12.79 35.85
C SER A 32 37.53 11.74 36.42
N ASP A 33 38.07 10.97 35.46
CA ASP A 33 39.46 10.51 35.33
C ASP A 33 40.02 9.18 35.88
N ASN A 34 40.58 8.47 34.89
CA ASN A 34 41.86 7.73 34.83
C ASN A 34 42.01 6.25 35.26
N LYS A 35 42.09 5.41 34.19
CA LYS A 35 43.15 4.45 33.83
C LYS A 35 43.95 3.76 34.96
N LYS A 36 43.91 2.41 35.01
CA LYS A 36 45.00 1.53 34.51
C LYS A 36 44.69 0.02 34.70
N GLN A 37 45.18 -0.72 33.71
CA GLN A 37 45.29 -2.17 33.49
C GLN A 37 45.50 -3.07 34.72
N LEU A 38 44.91 -4.27 34.69
CA LEU A 38 45.58 -5.50 35.15
C LEU A 38 45.02 -6.75 34.42
N ASN A 39 45.83 -7.33 33.54
CA ASN A 39 45.67 -8.66 32.93
C ASN A 39 46.39 -9.68 33.82
N ILE A 40 45.73 -10.68 34.42
CA ILE A 40 46.38 -11.94 34.82
C ILE A 40 45.41 -13.13 34.71
N SER A 41 45.89 -14.18 34.03
CA SER A 41 45.26 -15.47 33.76
C SER A 41 45.13 -16.35 35.01
N ILE A 42 44.02 -17.09 35.10
CA ILE A 42 43.67 -18.00 36.20
C ILE A 42 44.35 -19.36 35.98
N LYS A 43 45.07 -19.88 36.99
CA LYS A 43 45.09 -21.32 37.31
C LYS A 43 45.68 -21.58 38.71
N LYS A 44 44.81 -22.14 39.59
CA LYS A 44 45.07 -23.00 40.78
C LYS A 44 46.06 -22.44 41.84
N ALA A 45 45.73 -22.22 43.12
CA ALA A 45 44.69 -22.75 43.99
C ALA A 45 44.62 -21.96 45.32
N LYS A 46 43.61 -22.34 46.12
CA LYS A 46 43.30 -22.00 47.54
C LYS A 46 42.39 -20.77 47.77
N CYS A 47 41.25 -21.09 48.39
CA CYS A 47 39.96 -20.42 48.37
C CYS A 47 39.80 -19.02 49.02
N PRO A 48 40.75 -18.48 49.81
CA PRO A 48 40.63 -17.09 50.28
C PRO A 48 40.69 -16.08 49.12
N SER A 49 41.51 -16.34 48.11
CA SER A 49 41.77 -15.40 47.01
C SER A 49 40.54 -15.14 46.14
N LEU A 50 39.76 -16.17 45.82
CA LEU A 50 38.53 -16.01 45.03
C LEU A 50 37.45 -15.23 45.78
N ARG A 51 37.32 -15.44 47.09
CA ARG A 51 36.35 -14.72 47.93
C ARG A 51 36.71 -13.23 48.01
N ILE A 52 38.00 -12.92 48.14
CA ILE A 52 38.52 -11.55 48.11
C ILE A 52 38.28 -10.90 46.74
N GLN A 53 38.59 -11.59 45.63
CA GLN A 53 38.35 -11.08 44.28
C GLN A 53 36.85 -10.80 44.00
N LEU A 54 35.97 -11.71 44.41
CA LEU A 54 34.52 -11.52 44.28
C LEU A 54 33.98 -10.42 45.21
N SER A 55 34.66 -10.15 46.34
CA SER A 55 34.28 -9.06 47.25
C SER A 55 34.48 -7.68 46.63
N ALA A 56 35.41 -7.53 45.68
CA ALA A 56 35.61 -6.29 44.92
C ALA A 56 34.51 -6.03 43.87
N LEU A 57 33.73 -7.04 43.48
CA LEU A 57 32.65 -6.89 42.51
C LEU A 57 31.38 -6.29 43.13
N THR A 58 30.59 -5.58 42.33
CA THR A 58 29.29 -5.05 42.76
C THR A 58 28.23 -6.16 42.82
N ILE A 59 27.17 -5.97 43.62
CA ILE A 59 26.05 -6.93 43.71
C ILE A 59 25.45 -7.22 42.31
N PRO A 60 25.18 -6.22 41.44
CA PRO A 60 24.71 -6.48 40.07
C PRO A 60 25.64 -7.40 39.27
N THR A 61 26.96 -7.22 39.34
CA THR A 61 27.93 -8.06 38.62
C THR A 61 27.91 -9.50 39.14
N LEU A 62 27.87 -9.69 40.46
CA LEU A 62 27.75 -11.03 41.08
C LEU A 62 26.44 -11.73 40.69
N LYS A 63 25.33 -10.98 40.64
CA LYS A 63 24.05 -11.51 40.17
C LYS A 63 24.12 -11.89 38.68
N SER A 64 24.80 -11.10 37.86
CA SER A 64 24.99 -11.39 36.44
C SER A 64 25.81 -12.66 36.22
N LEU A 65 26.91 -12.87 36.96
CA LEU A 65 27.70 -14.10 36.91
C LEU A 65 26.88 -15.35 37.25
N LEU A 66 26.03 -15.27 38.28
CA LEU A 66 25.12 -16.36 38.62
C LEU A 66 24.07 -16.58 37.52
N ARG A 67 23.50 -15.52 36.94
CA ARG A 67 22.54 -15.63 35.82
C ARG A 67 23.15 -16.21 34.55
N PHE A 68 24.40 -15.85 34.24
CA PHE A 68 25.17 -16.42 33.12
C PHE A 68 25.29 -17.94 33.26
N ASN A 69 25.50 -18.42 34.48
CA ASN A 69 25.51 -19.85 34.81
C ASN A 69 24.10 -20.42 35.10
N HIS A 70 23.04 -19.66 34.82
CA HIS A 70 21.63 -19.98 35.07
C HIS A 70 21.31 -20.38 36.53
N GLN A 71 21.96 -19.72 37.49
CA GLN A 71 21.84 -19.95 38.93
C GLN A 71 21.06 -18.84 39.65
N ASN A 72 20.55 -19.16 40.84
CA ASN A 72 19.78 -18.22 41.66
C ASN A 72 20.64 -17.00 42.06
N SER A 73 20.18 -15.80 41.67
CA SER A 73 20.84 -14.52 41.91
C SER A 73 20.22 -13.69 43.06
N PHE A 74 19.41 -14.29 43.94
CA PHE A 74 18.83 -13.62 45.12
C PHE A 74 19.72 -13.75 46.36
N GLY A 75 19.76 -12.70 47.17
CA GLY A 75 20.54 -12.63 48.42
C GLY A 75 21.40 -11.37 48.52
N ASN A 76 21.97 -11.17 49.71
CA ASN A 76 22.96 -10.13 49.97
C ASN A 76 24.35 -10.50 49.41
N LYS A 77 25.28 -9.54 49.36
CA LYS A 77 26.60 -9.69 48.73
C LYS A 77 27.38 -10.91 49.25
N SER A 78 27.40 -11.13 50.56
CA SER A 78 28.08 -12.28 51.19
C SER A 78 27.48 -13.62 50.77
N SER A 79 26.14 -13.71 50.70
CA SER A 79 25.43 -14.91 50.24
C SER A 79 25.74 -15.22 48.76
N LEU A 80 25.77 -14.20 47.90
CA LEU A 80 26.07 -14.36 46.48
C LEU A 80 27.51 -14.82 46.24
N ILE A 81 28.48 -14.21 46.93
CA ILE A 81 29.90 -14.59 46.85
C ILE A 81 30.08 -16.04 47.29
N SER A 82 29.52 -16.42 48.44
CA SER A 82 29.63 -17.77 48.98
C SER A 82 29.04 -18.82 48.04
N ARG A 83 27.95 -18.46 47.34
CA ARG A 83 27.29 -19.33 46.35
C ARG A 83 28.15 -19.52 45.10
N ILE A 84 28.76 -18.46 44.58
CA ILE A 84 29.68 -18.55 43.43
C ILE A 84 30.91 -19.39 43.81
N VAL A 85 31.52 -19.16 44.98
CA VAL A 85 32.67 -19.94 45.46
C VAL A 85 32.31 -21.43 45.56
N TYR A 86 31.16 -21.75 46.17
CA TYR A 86 30.69 -23.14 46.26
C TYR A 86 30.51 -23.79 44.88
N MET A 87 29.89 -23.08 43.93
CA MET A 87 29.64 -23.60 42.58
C MET A 87 30.90 -23.73 41.73
N VAL A 88 31.87 -22.84 41.89
CA VAL A 88 33.18 -22.96 41.23
C VAL A 88 33.93 -24.19 41.75
N GLN A 89 33.82 -24.49 43.05
CA GLN A 89 34.51 -25.63 43.64
C GLN A 89 33.80 -26.97 43.39
N HIS A 90 32.47 -26.98 43.46
CA HIS A 90 31.68 -28.22 43.51
C HIS A 90 30.82 -28.42 42.26
N GLY A 91 30.81 -27.48 41.32
CA GLY A 91 29.98 -27.49 40.12
C GLY A 91 28.56 -26.92 40.34
N VAL A 92 27.90 -26.55 39.24
CA VAL A 92 26.52 -26.04 39.20
C VAL A 92 25.51 -27.17 39.01
N TYR A 93 24.30 -26.96 39.56
CA TYR A 93 23.20 -27.93 39.38
C TYR A 93 22.66 -27.89 37.94
N PRO A 94 22.54 -29.05 37.27
CA PRO A 94 22.04 -29.15 35.92
C PRO A 94 20.54 -28.86 35.85
N GLN A 95 20.08 -28.60 34.63
CA GLN A 95 18.67 -28.35 34.32
C GLN A 95 17.91 -29.64 34.54
N CYS A 96 16.69 -29.53 35.06
CA CYS A 96 15.80 -30.66 35.17
C CYS A 96 15.54 -31.20 33.75
N PRO A 97 15.88 -32.46 33.47
CA PRO A 97 15.68 -33.03 32.14
C PRO A 97 14.18 -33.19 31.82
N LYS A 98 13.31 -33.20 32.84
CA LYS A 98 11.86 -33.34 32.65
C LYS A 98 11.19 -32.05 32.19
N CYS A 99 11.37 -30.95 32.91
CA CYS A 99 10.70 -29.70 32.57
C CYS A 99 11.56 -28.74 31.75
N MET A 100 12.84 -29.07 31.54
CA MET A 100 13.79 -28.28 30.74
C MET A 100 13.89 -26.81 31.14
N GLN A 101 13.44 -26.42 32.34
CA GLN A 101 13.45 -25.03 32.84
C GLN A 101 13.80 -24.95 34.33
N GLY A 102 13.20 -25.79 35.18
CA GLY A 102 13.59 -25.90 36.59
C GLY A 102 14.98 -26.54 36.77
N ARG A 103 15.64 -26.35 37.92
CA ARG A 103 16.97 -26.92 38.22
C ARG A 103 16.89 -27.88 39.41
N LEU A 104 17.72 -28.91 39.44
CA LEU A 104 17.72 -29.89 40.52
C LEU A 104 18.25 -29.28 41.83
N LYS A 105 17.63 -29.65 42.95
CA LYS A 105 18.06 -29.32 44.32
C LYS A 105 18.19 -30.59 45.14
N ILE A 106 19.06 -30.60 46.14
CA ILE A 106 19.24 -31.73 47.04
C ILE A 106 18.21 -31.68 48.19
N ARG A 107 17.57 -32.81 48.51
CA ARG A 107 16.74 -32.99 49.71
C ARG A 107 17.53 -33.90 50.67
N LEU A 108 18.08 -33.29 51.71
CA LEU A 108 18.82 -34.00 52.76
C LEU A 108 17.81 -34.64 53.72
N HIS A 109 17.70 -35.98 53.74
CA HIS A 109 16.91 -36.67 54.76
C HIS A 109 17.77 -36.90 56.01
N ARG A 110 17.38 -36.30 57.14
CA ARG A 110 18.10 -36.36 58.43
C ARG A 110 18.26 -37.77 59.05
N ARG A 111 17.81 -38.85 58.42
CA ARG A 111 17.82 -40.21 59.01
C ARG A 111 18.23 -41.36 58.06
N LYS A 112 18.60 -41.08 56.80
CA LYS A 112 19.19 -42.09 55.88
C LYS A 112 20.17 -41.38 54.94
N ASP A 113 21.42 -41.84 54.87
CA ASP A 113 22.55 -41.25 54.12
C ASP A 113 22.42 -41.21 52.59
N GLN A 114 21.20 -41.17 52.06
CA GLN A 114 20.94 -41.03 50.62
C GLN A 114 20.29 -39.68 50.32
N SER A 115 21.08 -38.83 49.68
CA SER A 115 20.65 -37.50 49.22
C SER A 115 19.87 -37.62 47.91
N LYS A 116 18.56 -37.35 47.93
CA LYS A 116 17.76 -37.33 46.69
C LYS A 116 17.78 -35.93 46.06
N TYR A 117 17.96 -35.84 44.75
CA TYR A 117 17.82 -34.59 44.01
C TYR A 117 16.40 -34.45 43.47
N TYR A 118 15.78 -33.28 43.60
CA TYR A 118 14.45 -33.02 43.07
C TYR A 118 14.38 -31.66 42.37
N CYS A 119 13.53 -31.54 41.35
CA CYS A 119 13.22 -30.26 40.74
C CYS A 119 12.07 -29.60 41.51
N PRO A 120 12.22 -28.37 42.05
CA PRO A 120 11.12 -27.70 42.73
C PRO A 120 10.09 -27.12 41.75
N GLY A 121 10.40 -27.02 40.45
CA GLY A 121 9.63 -26.24 39.47
C GLY A 121 10.28 -24.89 39.13
N PHE A 122 9.57 -24.03 38.38
CA PHE A 122 10.01 -22.70 37.98
C PHE A 122 8.82 -21.71 37.86
N PRO A 123 9.02 -20.40 38.07
CA PRO A 123 7.98 -19.39 37.86
C PRO A 123 7.69 -19.19 36.35
N ILE A 124 6.42 -19.09 35.97
CA ILE A 124 5.99 -19.01 34.56
C ILE A 124 6.30 -17.64 33.95
N SER A 125 6.34 -16.58 34.76
CA SER A 125 6.74 -15.24 34.33
C SER A 125 7.35 -14.45 35.49
N PHE A 126 8.28 -13.52 35.20
CA PHE A 126 8.90 -12.66 36.22
C PHE A 126 7.94 -11.62 36.84
N ARG A 127 6.74 -11.45 36.28
CA ARG A 127 5.74 -10.45 36.72
C ARG A 127 4.44 -11.06 37.25
N SER A 128 4.33 -12.39 37.36
CA SER A 128 3.12 -13.09 37.84
C SER A 128 3.47 -14.05 38.99
N PRO A 129 2.61 -14.19 40.02
CA PRO A 129 2.85 -15.09 41.15
C PRO A 129 2.68 -16.59 40.81
N SER A 130 2.32 -16.93 39.56
CA SER A 130 2.04 -18.28 39.11
C SER A 130 3.32 -19.13 38.95
N PHE A 131 3.38 -20.28 39.65
CA PHE A 131 4.56 -21.14 39.72
C PHE A 131 4.28 -22.54 39.18
N HIS A 132 5.04 -22.98 38.17
CA HIS A 132 4.94 -24.32 37.61
C HIS A 132 5.72 -25.31 38.47
N ARG A 133 5.04 -26.24 39.15
CA ARG A 133 5.66 -27.29 39.96
C ARG A 133 6.10 -28.46 39.09
N CYS A 134 7.31 -28.97 39.32
CA CYS A 134 7.82 -30.17 38.67
C CYS A 134 8.03 -31.26 39.73
N ASN A 135 7.71 -32.52 39.41
CA ASN A 135 7.80 -33.64 40.36
C ASN A 135 9.00 -34.56 40.06
N TYR A 136 10.01 -34.08 39.33
CA TYR A 136 11.17 -34.90 38.98
C TYR A 136 12.08 -35.11 40.19
N ILE A 137 12.44 -36.36 40.47
CA ILE A 137 13.35 -36.77 41.54
C ILE A 137 14.35 -37.79 40.95
N THR A 138 15.63 -37.68 41.31
CA THR A 138 16.70 -38.58 40.89
C THR A 138 17.71 -38.76 42.02
N ASP A 139 18.31 -39.95 42.10
CA ASP A 139 19.38 -40.24 43.06
C ASP A 139 20.76 -39.86 42.49
N GLU A 140 20.86 -39.61 41.18
CA GLU A 140 22.08 -39.20 40.48
C GLU A 140 21.96 -37.80 39.85
N CYS A 141 23.00 -36.97 40.04
CA CYS A 141 23.07 -35.62 39.47
C CYS A 141 24.51 -35.25 39.10
N ARG A 142 24.87 -35.31 37.81
CA ARG A 142 26.18 -34.88 37.32
C ARG A 142 26.26 -33.36 37.30
N LYS A 143 27.06 -32.78 38.22
CA LYS A 143 27.28 -31.34 38.30
C LYS A 143 28.15 -30.86 37.13
N ILE A 144 27.84 -29.67 36.60
CA ILE A 144 28.54 -29.07 35.45
C ILE A 144 29.53 -28.02 35.98
N THR A 145 30.58 -27.71 35.22
CA THR A 145 31.57 -26.69 35.58
C THR A 145 30.95 -25.28 35.59
N PHE A 146 31.41 -24.41 36.48
CA PHE A 146 30.99 -23.00 36.52
C PHE A 146 31.85 -22.20 35.54
N ASP A 147 31.21 -21.49 34.60
CA ASP A 147 31.86 -20.75 33.52
C ASP A 147 31.92 -19.24 33.81
N PHE A 148 32.99 -18.59 33.35
CA PHE A 148 33.14 -17.13 33.39
C PHE A 148 33.04 -16.54 31.98
N PRO A 149 32.27 -15.46 31.76
CA PRO A 149 32.16 -14.85 30.44
C PRO A 149 33.51 -14.28 29.97
N SER A 150 33.97 -14.67 28.79
CA SER A 150 35.23 -14.21 28.20
C SER A 150 35.10 -12.77 27.66
N ASN A 151 35.94 -11.85 28.15
CA ASN A 151 36.01 -10.47 27.68
C ASN A 151 36.66 -10.38 26.27
N SER A 152 35.91 -9.95 25.26
CA SER A 152 36.48 -9.56 23.96
C SER A 152 35.92 -8.23 23.45
N LYS A 153 36.30 -7.13 24.12
CA LYS A 153 36.31 -5.78 23.54
C LYS A 153 37.63 -5.57 22.77
N ARG A 154 37.74 -6.12 21.56
CA ARG A 154 38.72 -5.76 20.50
C ARG A 154 38.50 -6.63 19.26
N LYS A 155 37.44 -6.35 18.50
CA LYS A 155 37.25 -6.91 17.13
C LYS A 155 36.17 -6.18 16.32
N TYR A 156 35.96 -4.88 16.56
CA TYR A 156 34.86 -4.13 15.94
C TYR A 156 35.26 -3.04 14.93
N LEU A 157 36.53 -2.99 14.49
CA LEU A 157 36.98 -1.95 13.53
C LEU A 157 37.88 -2.45 12.38
N ILE A 158 38.09 -3.76 12.24
CA ILE A 158 38.85 -4.34 11.09
C ILE A 158 37.98 -5.35 10.29
N SER A 159 36.69 -5.48 10.60
CA SER A 159 35.80 -6.45 9.93
C SER A 159 34.85 -5.83 8.89
N ILE A 160 34.83 -4.51 8.72
CA ILE A 160 33.95 -3.87 7.72
C ILE A 160 34.64 -3.75 6.35
N MET A 161 35.98 -3.60 6.31
CA MET A 161 36.71 -3.59 5.03
C MET A 161 37.15 -4.99 4.52
N ASN A 162 37.20 -5.99 5.40
CA ASN A 162 37.54 -7.37 5.00
C ASN A 162 36.31 -8.21 4.60
N LEU A 163 35.08 -7.77 4.90
CA LEU A 163 33.87 -8.42 4.37
C LEU A 163 33.57 -8.03 2.91
N LEU A 164 34.04 -6.88 2.43
CA LEU A 164 33.89 -6.46 1.04
C LEU A 164 34.93 -7.07 0.09
N ARG A 165 36.04 -7.62 0.62
CA ARG A 165 37.06 -8.34 -0.17
C ARG A 165 36.88 -9.87 -0.18
N LEU A 166 35.97 -10.42 0.64
CA LEU A 166 35.68 -11.86 0.67
C LEU A 166 34.61 -12.29 -0.35
N CYS A 167 33.88 -11.35 -0.95
CA CYS A 167 32.86 -11.61 -1.98
C CYS A 167 33.44 -11.87 -3.39
N HIS A 168 34.76 -12.06 -3.53
CA HIS A 168 35.38 -12.32 -4.84
C HIS A 168 36.27 -13.58 -4.89
N ARG A 169 36.31 -14.41 -3.83
CA ARG A 169 37.23 -15.57 -3.79
C ARG A 169 36.69 -16.88 -3.19
N ILE A 170 35.37 -17.07 -3.12
CA ILE A 170 34.79 -18.39 -2.80
C ILE A 170 33.78 -18.77 -3.87
N ILE A 171 34.29 -19.05 -5.07
CA ILE A 171 33.66 -19.99 -6.00
C ILE A 171 34.58 -21.20 -6.02
N ASN A 172 34.34 -22.14 -5.11
CA ASN A 172 34.81 -23.51 -5.26
C ASN A 172 33.64 -24.43 -4.83
N PRO A 173 33.08 -25.23 -5.75
CA PRO A 173 31.81 -25.91 -5.54
C PRO A 173 32.07 -27.28 -4.91
N THR A 174 32.29 -27.34 -3.60
CA THR A 174 32.33 -28.64 -2.91
C THR A 174 31.72 -28.55 -1.53
N ARG A 175 30.62 -29.30 -1.35
CA ARG A 175 29.84 -29.55 -0.11
C ARG A 175 28.62 -28.64 0.13
N PHE A 176 27.72 -28.60 -0.86
CA PHE A 176 26.29 -28.56 -0.57
C PHE A 176 25.72 -29.95 -0.84
N SER A 177 25.20 -30.64 0.19
CA SER A 177 24.48 -31.91 0.02
C SER A 177 23.04 -31.73 -0.50
N LEU A 178 22.68 -30.54 -1.00
CA LEU A 178 21.36 -30.24 -1.59
C LEU A 178 21.26 -30.53 -3.10
N ASN A 179 22.38 -30.80 -3.80
CA ASN A 179 22.39 -30.89 -5.26
C ASN A 179 21.63 -32.07 -5.87
N ARG A 180 21.37 -33.15 -5.12
CA ARG A 180 20.68 -34.34 -5.66
C ARG A 180 19.15 -34.25 -5.66
N GLN A 181 18.57 -33.41 -4.82
CA GLN A 181 17.11 -33.16 -4.82
C GLN A 181 16.71 -31.99 -5.72
N LEU A 182 17.62 -31.05 -5.98
CA LEU A 182 17.36 -29.88 -6.83
C LEU A 182 17.26 -30.19 -8.33
N GLN A 183 17.83 -31.31 -8.80
CA GLN A 183 17.77 -31.70 -10.22
C GLN A 183 16.53 -32.51 -10.62
N GLN A 184 15.73 -33.00 -9.66
CA GLN A 184 14.55 -33.84 -9.97
C GLN A 184 13.22 -33.06 -9.97
N LEU A 185 13.22 -31.75 -9.68
CA LEU A 185 12.00 -30.94 -9.56
C LEU A 185 11.94 -29.73 -10.52
N SER A 186 12.98 -29.49 -11.33
CA SER A 186 13.08 -28.31 -12.20
C SER A 186 12.39 -28.44 -13.57
N SER A 187 11.44 -29.37 -13.74
CA SER A 187 10.80 -29.61 -15.03
C SER A 187 9.30 -29.90 -14.88
N THR A 188 8.48 -28.86 -14.81
CA THR A 188 7.10 -28.83 -15.35
C THR A 188 6.46 -27.46 -15.08
N SER A 189 6.70 -26.46 -15.93
CA SER A 189 5.65 -25.48 -16.19
C SER A 189 5.37 -25.53 -17.69
N LYS A 190 4.32 -26.23 -18.08
CA LYS A 190 3.81 -26.16 -19.45
C LYS A 190 3.52 -24.70 -19.76
N ALA A 191 3.90 -24.24 -20.96
CA ALA A 191 3.44 -22.94 -21.44
C ALA A 191 1.91 -22.92 -21.37
N PRO A 192 1.29 -21.80 -20.95
CA PRO A 192 -0.16 -21.70 -20.97
C PRO A 192 -0.65 -21.96 -22.40
N SER A 193 -1.66 -22.81 -22.54
CA SER A 193 -2.22 -23.22 -23.83
C SER A 193 -3.74 -23.15 -23.75
N THR A 194 -4.38 -22.51 -24.72
CA THR A 194 -5.84 -22.42 -24.81
C THR A 194 -6.35 -23.29 -25.95
N SER A 195 -7.55 -23.86 -25.81
CA SER A 195 -8.26 -24.59 -26.86
C SER A 195 -9.13 -23.69 -27.74
N LEU A 196 -9.16 -22.38 -27.45
CA LEU A 196 -9.98 -21.42 -28.19
C LEU A 196 -9.33 -21.01 -29.51
N SER A 197 -10.15 -20.66 -30.50
CA SER A 197 -9.70 -20.13 -31.78
C SER A 197 -10.28 -18.74 -32.07
N VAL A 198 -9.53 -17.89 -32.77
CA VAL A 198 -10.05 -16.60 -33.24
C VAL A 198 -11.26 -16.81 -34.15
N GLY A 199 -12.30 -15.99 -33.97
CA GLY A 199 -13.59 -16.13 -34.66
C GLY A 199 -14.56 -17.11 -34.01
N GLN A 200 -14.13 -17.89 -33.01
CA GLN A 200 -15.03 -18.80 -32.28
C GLN A 200 -16.11 -18.02 -31.53
N GLU A 201 -17.35 -18.52 -31.62
CA GLU A 201 -18.46 -18.00 -30.84
C GLU A 201 -18.64 -18.80 -29.54
N LEU A 202 -18.82 -18.07 -28.43
CA LEU A 202 -19.03 -18.63 -27.10
C LEU A 202 -20.09 -17.78 -26.40
N HIS A 203 -21.26 -18.35 -26.15
CA HIS A 203 -22.32 -17.71 -25.34
C HIS A 203 -22.57 -16.24 -25.71
N GLY A 204 -22.78 -15.94 -26.99
CA GLY A 204 -23.03 -14.56 -27.46
C GLY A 204 -21.78 -13.68 -27.63
N TYR A 205 -20.58 -14.18 -27.34
CA TYR A 205 -19.31 -13.50 -27.61
C TYR A 205 -18.58 -14.08 -28.82
N ILE A 206 -17.79 -13.25 -29.49
CA ILE A 206 -16.83 -13.65 -30.52
C ILE A 206 -15.41 -13.43 -30.00
N VAL A 207 -14.56 -14.45 -30.10
CA VAL A 207 -13.13 -14.32 -29.84
C VAL A 207 -12.49 -13.49 -30.95
N LYS A 208 -11.90 -12.34 -30.61
CA LYS A 208 -11.26 -11.42 -31.55
C LYS A 208 -9.76 -11.64 -31.67
N GLU A 209 -9.11 -11.96 -30.57
CA GLU A 209 -7.66 -12.09 -30.50
C GLU A 209 -7.26 -13.01 -29.36
N ILE A 210 -6.20 -13.79 -29.57
CA ILE A 210 -5.58 -14.66 -28.56
C ILE A 210 -4.08 -14.39 -28.62
N THR A 211 -3.54 -13.82 -27.55
CA THR A 211 -2.15 -13.36 -27.51
C THR A 211 -1.45 -13.93 -26.29
N PRO A 212 -0.50 -14.88 -26.46
CA PRO A 212 0.38 -15.32 -25.39
C PRO A 212 1.26 -14.16 -24.90
N VAL A 213 1.41 -14.04 -23.58
CA VAL A 213 2.31 -13.07 -22.94
C VAL A 213 3.26 -13.83 -21.99
N PRO A 214 4.35 -14.41 -22.53
CA PRO A 214 5.23 -15.32 -21.79
C PRO A 214 5.90 -14.68 -20.57
N GLU A 215 6.21 -13.38 -20.62
CA GLU A 215 6.85 -12.64 -19.52
C GLU A 215 6.03 -12.68 -18.22
N PHE A 216 4.70 -12.77 -18.36
CA PHE A 216 3.75 -12.89 -17.26
C PHE A 216 3.14 -14.30 -17.12
N ARG A 217 3.54 -15.24 -17.99
CA ARG A 217 3.01 -16.62 -18.05
C ARG A 217 1.47 -16.65 -18.13
N LEU A 218 0.91 -15.85 -19.02
CA LEU A 218 -0.53 -15.74 -19.24
C LEU A 218 -0.87 -15.75 -20.73
N ILE A 219 -2.15 -15.94 -21.03
CA ILE A 219 -2.73 -15.68 -22.36
C ILE A 219 -3.78 -14.58 -22.21
N ALA A 220 -3.65 -13.53 -23.01
CA ALA A 220 -4.68 -12.51 -23.14
C ALA A 220 -5.64 -12.87 -24.27
N ILE A 221 -6.94 -12.87 -23.97
CA ILE A 221 -8.00 -13.21 -24.92
C ILE A 221 -8.94 -12.01 -25.00
N LYS A 222 -9.01 -11.37 -26.17
CA LYS A 222 -9.97 -10.29 -26.45
C LYS A 222 -11.23 -10.89 -27.03
N LEU A 223 -12.36 -10.54 -26.44
CA LEU A 223 -13.69 -10.93 -26.89
C LEU A 223 -14.56 -9.69 -27.12
N GLN A 224 -15.59 -9.86 -27.93
CA GLN A 224 -16.62 -8.86 -28.14
C GLN A 224 -18.00 -9.50 -28.05
N HIS A 225 -18.90 -8.91 -27.28
CA HIS A 225 -20.30 -9.37 -27.22
C HIS A 225 -21.03 -8.99 -28.52
N LYS A 226 -21.74 -9.95 -29.14
CA LYS A 226 -22.37 -9.79 -30.46
C LYS A 226 -23.45 -8.73 -30.49
N LEU A 227 -24.33 -8.72 -29.48
CA LEU A 227 -25.51 -7.86 -29.50
C LEU A 227 -25.22 -6.44 -29.02
N THR A 228 -24.39 -6.27 -28.00
CA THR A 228 -24.09 -4.95 -27.41
C THR A 228 -22.84 -4.30 -27.99
N GLY A 229 -21.96 -5.09 -28.62
CA GLY A 229 -20.65 -4.65 -29.07
C GLY A 229 -19.63 -4.41 -27.95
N CYS A 230 -19.95 -4.70 -26.68
CA CYS A 230 -19.06 -4.42 -25.55
C CYS A 230 -17.77 -5.23 -25.64
N GLN A 231 -16.68 -4.64 -25.14
CA GLN A 231 -15.36 -5.27 -25.15
C GLN A 231 -15.14 -6.07 -23.86
N HIS A 232 -14.50 -7.22 -23.98
CA HIS A 232 -14.10 -8.06 -22.85
C HIS A 232 -12.66 -8.52 -23.03
N LEU A 233 -11.82 -8.29 -22.02
CA LEU A 233 -10.48 -8.87 -21.91
C LEU A 233 -10.47 -9.96 -20.84
N HIS A 234 -10.17 -11.19 -21.24
CA HIS A 234 -9.88 -12.28 -20.32
C HIS A 234 -8.38 -12.54 -20.27
N ILE A 235 -7.84 -12.63 -19.06
CA ILE A 235 -6.46 -13.02 -18.80
C ILE A 235 -6.48 -14.43 -18.20
N ASP A 236 -6.18 -15.40 -19.06
CA ASP A 236 -6.08 -16.81 -18.67
C ASP A 236 -4.72 -17.04 -18.02
N ARG A 237 -4.76 -17.41 -16.74
CA ARG A 237 -3.56 -17.65 -15.93
C ARG A 237 -3.87 -18.60 -14.80
N GLU A 238 -3.00 -19.58 -14.58
CA GLU A 238 -3.08 -20.53 -13.46
C GLU A 238 -2.85 -19.82 -12.12
N HIS A 239 -3.90 -19.16 -11.63
CA HIS A 239 -3.90 -18.36 -10.41
C HIS A 239 -5.24 -18.55 -9.69
N LYS A 240 -5.19 -18.89 -8.40
CA LYS A 240 -6.40 -19.19 -7.61
C LYS A 240 -7.24 -17.95 -7.34
N ASN A 241 -6.61 -16.81 -7.12
CA ASN A 241 -7.33 -15.55 -6.92
C ASN A 241 -7.82 -15.03 -8.28
N ASN A 242 -9.12 -15.17 -8.52
CA ASN A 242 -9.77 -14.76 -9.76
C ASN A 242 -10.35 -13.36 -9.59
N VAL A 243 -10.30 -12.54 -10.64
CA VAL A 243 -10.78 -11.16 -10.63
C VAL A 243 -11.86 -11.00 -11.67
N TRP A 244 -12.90 -10.25 -11.31
CA TRP A 244 -13.87 -9.70 -12.25
C TRP A 244 -13.93 -8.19 -12.07
N SER A 245 -14.09 -7.47 -13.17
CA SER A 245 -14.46 -6.06 -13.11
C SER A 245 -15.22 -5.60 -14.34
N VAL A 246 -15.94 -4.50 -14.18
CA VAL A 246 -16.51 -3.73 -15.28
C VAL A 246 -16.20 -2.25 -15.07
N ALA A 247 -15.76 -1.58 -16.13
CA ALA A 247 -15.52 -0.15 -16.14
C ALA A 247 -16.36 0.54 -17.21
N PHE A 248 -16.84 1.75 -16.88
CA PHE A 248 -17.59 2.61 -17.79
C PHE A 248 -16.85 3.94 -17.95
N GLN A 249 -16.82 4.47 -19.17
CA GLN A 249 -16.32 5.83 -19.39
C GLN A 249 -17.37 6.81 -18.85
N THR A 250 -17.03 7.60 -17.84
CA THR A 250 -17.94 8.50 -17.12
C THR A 250 -17.37 9.91 -17.13
N THR A 251 -17.86 10.78 -18.00
CA THR A 251 -17.29 12.11 -18.25
C THR A 251 -18.17 13.21 -17.65
N PRO A 252 -17.94 13.61 -16.38
CA PRO A 252 -18.71 14.68 -15.75
C PRO A 252 -18.50 16.03 -16.49
N LYS A 253 -19.51 16.89 -16.43
CA LYS A 253 -19.49 18.22 -17.09
C LYS A 253 -19.62 19.37 -16.09
N ASP A 254 -19.46 19.06 -14.82
CA ASP A 254 -19.57 19.96 -13.68
C ASP A 254 -18.85 19.35 -12.47
N ASP A 255 -18.71 20.12 -11.40
CA ASP A 255 -18.03 19.74 -10.15
C ASP A 255 -18.98 19.05 -9.15
N THR A 256 -20.14 18.55 -9.59
CA THR A 256 -21.16 18.00 -8.70
C THR A 256 -20.77 16.67 -8.05
N GLY A 257 -19.75 15.99 -8.60
CA GLY A 257 -19.38 14.64 -8.19
C GLY A 257 -20.38 13.58 -8.63
N VAL A 258 -21.20 13.83 -9.67
CA VAL A 258 -22.26 12.92 -10.12
C VAL A 258 -21.75 11.49 -10.40
N ALA A 259 -20.54 11.33 -10.94
CA ALA A 259 -19.95 10.02 -11.18
C ALA A 259 -19.66 9.28 -9.87
N HIS A 260 -19.09 9.98 -8.89
CA HIS A 260 -18.74 9.43 -7.58
C HIS A 260 -19.98 9.12 -6.73
N ILE A 261 -20.97 10.01 -6.74
CA ILE A 261 -22.25 9.78 -6.05
C ILE A 261 -23.00 8.61 -6.69
N LEU A 262 -22.94 8.47 -8.02
CA LEU A 262 -23.53 7.32 -8.71
C LEU A 262 -22.82 6.01 -8.34
N GLU A 263 -21.50 6.03 -8.20
CA GLU A 263 -20.74 4.87 -7.76
C GLU A 263 -21.23 4.32 -6.41
N HIS A 264 -21.41 5.20 -5.43
CA HIS A 264 -22.00 4.84 -4.14
C HIS A 264 -23.46 4.39 -4.26
N THR A 265 -24.28 5.17 -4.98
CA THR A 265 -25.74 4.94 -5.03
C THR A 265 -26.10 3.67 -5.81
N ALA A 266 -25.32 3.29 -6.82
CA ALA A 266 -25.51 2.05 -7.56
C ALA A 266 -25.35 0.81 -6.64
N LEU A 267 -24.51 0.92 -5.61
CA LEU A 267 -24.24 -0.14 -4.63
C LEU A 267 -25.23 -0.17 -3.46
N CYS A 268 -26.24 0.72 -3.44
CA CYS A 268 -27.25 0.80 -2.38
C CYS A 268 -28.44 -0.15 -2.57
N GLY A 269 -28.60 -0.73 -3.76
CA GLY A 269 -29.71 -1.63 -4.07
C GLY A 269 -29.97 -1.72 -5.56
N SER A 270 -30.48 -2.85 -6.01
CA SER A 270 -30.77 -3.13 -7.42
C SER A 270 -32.12 -3.83 -7.59
N GLU A 271 -32.56 -4.03 -8.83
CA GLU A 271 -33.84 -4.70 -9.12
C GLU A 271 -33.91 -6.13 -8.54
N LYS A 272 -32.85 -6.92 -8.72
CA LYS A 272 -32.74 -8.30 -8.20
C LYS A 272 -32.43 -8.34 -6.71
N PHE A 273 -31.69 -7.35 -6.21
CA PHE A 273 -31.27 -7.26 -4.81
C PHE A 273 -31.74 -5.94 -4.18
N PRO A 274 -33.07 -5.78 -3.93
CA PRO A 274 -33.66 -4.51 -3.51
C PRO A 274 -33.43 -4.16 -2.04
N CYS A 275 -32.77 -5.04 -1.28
CA CYS A 275 -32.39 -4.73 0.09
C CYS A 275 -31.34 -3.61 0.09
N ARG A 276 -31.33 -2.76 1.10
CA ARG A 276 -30.37 -1.65 1.22
C ARG A 276 -28.94 -2.16 1.41
N ASP A 277 -27.98 -1.43 0.88
CA ASP A 277 -26.54 -1.69 1.02
C ASP A 277 -26.13 -3.16 0.71
N PRO A 278 -26.53 -3.77 -0.44
CA PRO A 278 -26.09 -5.13 -0.81
C PRO A 278 -24.58 -5.30 -0.75
N PHE A 279 -23.83 -4.31 -1.23
CA PHE A 279 -22.37 -4.32 -1.27
C PHE A 279 -21.77 -4.55 0.13
N PHE A 280 -22.16 -3.74 1.11
CA PHE A 280 -21.66 -3.88 2.48
C PHE A 280 -22.10 -5.20 3.12
N LYS A 281 -23.33 -5.65 2.86
CA LYS A 281 -23.80 -6.95 3.37
C LYS A 281 -23.02 -8.13 2.80
N MET A 282 -22.62 -8.06 1.52
CA MET A 282 -21.82 -9.11 0.88
C MET A 282 -20.45 -9.29 1.53
N THR A 283 -19.87 -8.26 2.17
CA THR A 283 -18.58 -8.39 2.89
C THR A 283 -18.59 -9.45 4.00
N ASN A 284 -19.76 -9.74 4.59
CA ASN A 284 -19.93 -10.77 5.62
C ASN A 284 -20.52 -12.09 5.08
N ARG A 285 -20.82 -12.16 3.78
CA ARG A 285 -21.45 -13.33 3.11
C ARG A 285 -20.54 -13.96 2.06
N SER A 286 -19.34 -13.42 1.92
CA SER A 286 -18.35 -13.71 0.89
C SER A 286 -16.99 -14.03 1.52
N MET A 287 -16.13 -14.71 0.76
CA MET A 287 -14.70 -14.89 1.06
C MET A 287 -13.85 -14.09 0.07
N ALA A 288 -14.37 -12.96 -0.42
CA ALA A 288 -13.66 -12.10 -1.33
C ALA A 288 -12.29 -11.71 -0.76
N THR A 289 -11.27 -11.83 -1.59
CA THR A 289 -9.94 -11.28 -1.32
C THR A 289 -9.90 -9.78 -1.60
N PHE A 290 -10.83 -9.27 -2.42
CA PHE A 290 -11.02 -7.85 -2.69
C PHE A 290 -12.46 -7.58 -3.10
N MET A 291 -13.03 -6.47 -2.65
CA MET A 291 -14.30 -5.91 -3.14
C MET A 291 -14.19 -4.40 -3.06
N ASN A 292 -14.35 -3.71 -4.18
CA ASN A 292 -14.44 -2.26 -4.19
C ASN A 292 -15.08 -1.72 -5.47
N ALA A 293 -15.26 -0.41 -5.50
CA ALA A 293 -15.46 0.39 -6.68
C ALA A 293 -14.54 1.62 -6.63
N PHE A 294 -14.38 2.27 -7.77
CA PHE A 294 -13.46 3.38 -7.95
C PHE A 294 -14.02 4.38 -8.94
N THR A 295 -13.96 5.65 -8.59
CA THR A 295 -14.22 6.75 -9.52
C THR A 295 -12.92 7.49 -9.81
N ALA A 296 -12.47 7.46 -11.06
CA ALA A 296 -11.40 8.30 -11.58
C ALA A 296 -12.00 9.54 -12.25
N SER A 297 -11.15 10.38 -12.87
CA SER A 297 -11.60 11.63 -13.48
C SER A 297 -12.62 11.46 -14.61
N ASP A 298 -12.57 10.33 -15.31
CA ASP A 298 -13.34 10.09 -16.52
C ASP A 298 -13.78 8.63 -16.73
N TRP A 299 -13.63 7.79 -15.71
CA TRP A 299 -14.14 6.42 -15.70
C TRP A 299 -14.51 5.97 -14.28
N THR A 300 -15.49 5.08 -14.20
CA THR A 300 -15.88 4.41 -12.95
C THR A 300 -15.74 2.91 -13.14
N MET A 301 -15.11 2.22 -12.19
CA MET A 301 -14.87 0.78 -12.25
C MET A 301 -15.32 0.09 -10.98
N TYR A 302 -15.97 -1.06 -11.15
CA TYR A 302 -16.39 -1.95 -10.08
C TYR A 302 -15.63 -3.26 -10.19
N ALA A 303 -14.97 -3.68 -9.11
CA ALA A 303 -14.09 -4.83 -9.15
C ALA A 303 -14.16 -5.66 -7.87
N PHE A 304 -14.10 -6.97 -8.02
CA PHE A 304 -13.89 -7.89 -6.90
C PHE A 304 -12.90 -8.99 -7.28
N SER A 305 -12.33 -9.64 -6.27
CA SER A 305 -11.55 -10.86 -6.45
C SER A 305 -11.88 -11.88 -5.36
N THR A 306 -11.83 -13.16 -5.72
CA THR A 306 -12.06 -14.26 -4.79
C THR A 306 -11.37 -15.54 -5.27
N GLN A 307 -11.06 -16.41 -4.32
CA GLN A 307 -10.52 -17.74 -4.58
C GLN A 307 -11.59 -18.83 -4.64
N ASN A 308 -12.84 -18.50 -4.30
CA ASN A 308 -13.95 -19.45 -4.26
C ASN A 308 -14.84 -19.28 -5.50
N LYS A 309 -15.04 -20.36 -6.27
CA LYS A 309 -15.81 -20.32 -7.52
C LYS A 309 -17.29 -19.95 -7.31
N LYS A 310 -17.93 -20.47 -6.25
CA LYS A 310 -19.32 -20.14 -5.94
C LYS A 310 -19.46 -18.66 -5.55
N ASP A 311 -18.54 -18.20 -4.72
CA ASP A 311 -18.44 -16.79 -4.32
C ASP A 311 -18.26 -15.86 -5.50
N TYR A 312 -17.48 -16.27 -6.50
CA TYR A 312 -17.23 -15.49 -7.71
C TYR A 312 -18.53 -15.17 -8.45
N TYR A 313 -19.40 -16.15 -8.68
CA TYR A 313 -20.70 -15.92 -9.32
C TYR A 313 -21.71 -15.20 -8.41
N ASN A 314 -21.64 -15.42 -7.10
CA ASN A 314 -22.45 -14.66 -6.14
C ASN A 314 -22.14 -13.16 -6.23
N LEU A 315 -20.86 -12.79 -6.16
CA LEU A 315 -20.40 -11.42 -6.28
C LEU A 315 -20.69 -10.86 -7.68
N MET A 316 -20.41 -11.61 -8.74
CA MET A 316 -20.70 -11.18 -10.11
C MET A 316 -22.17 -10.85 -10.30
N SER A 317 -23.08 -11.65 -9.75
CA SER A 317 -24.52 -11.36 -9.81
C SER A 317 -24.86 -10.05 -9.12
N VAL A 318 -24.34 -9.82 -7.91
CA VAL A 318 -24.64 -8.61 -7.12
C VAL A 318 -24.08 -7.37 -7.80
N TYR A 319 -22.84 -7.43 -8.29
CA TYR A 319 -22.19 -6.32 -8.97
C TYR A 319 -22.84 -6.00 -10.32
N LEU A 320 -23.14 -6.99 -11.16
CA LEU A 320 -23.78 -6.76 -12.45
C LEU A 320 -25.15 -6.10 -12.29
N ASP A 321 -25.95 -6.59 -11.35
CA ASP A 321 -27.27 -6.04 -11.11
C ASP A 321 -27.20 -4.63 -10.50
N ALA A 322 -26.24 -4.38 -9.60
CA ALA A 322 -25.98 -3.06 -9.04
C ALA A 322 -25.59 -2.03 -10.11
N VAL A 323 -24.74 -2.38 -11.07
CA VAL A 323 -24.27 -1.39 -12.07
C VAL A 323 -25.25 -1.23 -13.24
N LEU A 324 -25.91 -2.31 -13.68
CA LEU A 324 -26.79 -2.28 -14.86
C LEU A 324 -28.24 -1.97 -14.51
N HIS A 325 -28.74 -2.44 -13.37
CA HIS A 325 -30.13 -2.27 -12.91
C HIS A 325 -30.21 -1.70 -11.47
N PRO A 326 -29.50 -0.60 -11.14
CA PRO A 326 -29.59 0.00 -9.82
C PRO A 326 -30.98 0.55 -9.58
N LYS A 327 -31.44 0.47 -8.32
CA LYS A 327 -32.72 1.04 -7.91
C LYS A 327 -32.72 2.58 -7.97
N LEU A 328 -31.56 3.19 -7.65
CA LEU A 328 -31.36 4.64 -7.55
C LEU A 328 -32.49 5.33 -6.75
N ASP A 329 -32.81 4.83 -5.55
CA ASP A 329 -33.83 5.41 -4.67
C ASP A 329 -33.45 6.84 -4.25
N GLU A 330 -34.44 7.74 -4.17
CA GLU A 330 -34.18 9.14 -3.77
C GLU A 330 -33.55 9.22 -2.37
N TYR A 331 -33.95 8.36 -1.43
CA TYR A 331 -33.41 8.36 -0.07
C TYR A 331 -31.97 7.82 0.00
N ASP A 332 -31.60 6.90 -0.89
CA ASP A 332 -30.23 6.41 -1.00
C ASP A 332 -29.34 7.52 -1.59
N PHE A 333 -29.81 8.23 -2.62
CA PHE A 333 -29.14 9.44 -3.13
C PHE A 333 -28.97 10.51 -2.05
N MET A 334 -30.00 10.76 -1.23
CA MET A 334 -29.93 11.72 -0.12
C MET A 334 -28.94 11.28 0.97
N GLN A 335 -28.78 9.97 1.19
CA GLN A 335 -27.83 9.43 2.14
C GLN A 335 -26.40 9.56 1.61
N GLU A 336 -26.14 9.00 0.43
CA GLU A 336 -24.80 8.86 -0.13
C GLU A 336 -24.29 10.17 -0.73
N GLY A 337 -25.12 10.90 -1.47
CA GLY A 337 -24.74 12.17 -2.09
C GLY A 337 -24.80 13.33 -1.11
N TRP A 338 -25.96 14.00 -1.06
CA TRP A 338 -26.20 15.13 -0.17
C TRP A 338 -27.69 15.34 0.11
N ARG A 339 -28.00 16.03 1.22
CA ARG A 339 -29.34 16.49 1.58
C ARG A 339 -29.28 17.65 2.58
N LEU A 340 -30.37 18.39 2.65
CA LEU A 340 -30.67 19.23 3.82
C LEU A 340 -31.28 18.37 4.92
N GLU A 341 -30.81 18.53 6.15
CA GLU A 341 -31.35 17.84 7.32
C GLU A 341 -31.25 18.75 8.55
N HIS A 342 -32.22 18.65 9.46
CA HIS A 342 -32.08 19.22 10.79
C HIS A 342 -30.87 18.60 11.50
N GLU A 343 -30.08 19.43 12.19
CA GLU A 343 -28.89 19.00 12.93
C GLU A 343 -29.24 17.85 13.88
N LYS A 344 -30.37 17.99 14.59
CA LYS A 344 -31.06 16.95 15.34
C LYS A 344 -32.29 16.51 14.56
N THR A 345 -32.28 15.28 14.04
CA THR A 345 -33.31 14.75 13.13
C THR A 345 -34.72 14.72 13.75
N ASP A 346 -34.81 14.64 15.09
CA ASP A 346 -36.04 14.61 15.88
C ASP A 346 -36.52 15.98 16.38
N ASP A 347 -35.78 17.06 16.11
CA ASP A 347 -36.12 18.42 16.53
C ASP A 347 -36.26 19.36 15.31
N PRO A 348 -37.51 19.71 14.91
CA PRO A 348 -37.75 20.59 13.77
C PRO A 348 -37.33 22.05 14.01
N ASN A 349 -36.96 22.42 15.24
CA ASN A 349 -36.43 23.75 15.56
C ASN A 349 -34.90 23.81 15.51
N SER A 350 -34.23 22.65 15.41
CA SER A 350 -32.78 22.63 15.30
C SER A 350 -32.31 23.19 13.95
N PRO A 351 -31.11 23.79 13.87
CA PRO A 351 -30.58 24.36 12.62
C PRO A 351 -30.57 23.33 11.48
N ILE A 352 -30.85 23.78 10.26
CA ILE A 352 -30.75 22.94 9.07
C ILE A 352 -29.31 23.01 8.54
N VAL A 353 -28.73 21.86 8.25
CA VAL A 353 -27.35 21.68 7.76
C VAL A 353 -27.32 20.78 6.53
N ILE A 354 -26.21 20.81 5.80
CA ILE A 354 -25.96 19.89 4.67
C ILE A 354 -25.32 18.60 5.22
N LYS A 355 -25.87 17.44 4.88
CA LYS A 355 -25.33 16.10 5.23
C LYS A 355 -25.23 15.23 3.98
N GLY A 356 -24.30 14.27 3.98
CA GLY A 356 -24.11 13.30 2.90
C GLY A 356 -22.82 12.50 3.10
N VAL A 357 -22.73 11.27 2.58
CA VAL A 357 -21.51 10.45 2.69
C VAL A 357 -20.40 11.05 1.82
N VAL A 358 -20.63 11.17 0.51
CA VAL A 358 -19.70 11.73 -0.46
C VAL A 358 -19.42 13.20 -0.17
N PHE A 359 -20.42 13.99 0.25
CA PHE A 359 -20.20 15.36 0.69
C PHE A 359 -19.15 15.47 1.80
N ASN A 360 -19.25 14.64 2.84
CA ASN A 360 -18.29 14.64 3.95
C ASN A 360 -16.95 14.01 3.58
N GLU A 361 -16.95 13.00 2.72
CA GLU A 361 -15.73 12.40 2.17
C GLU A 361 -14.91 13.45 1.42
N MET A 362 -15.54 14.18 0.51
CA MET A 362 -14.86 15.21 -0.28
C MET A 362 -14.42 16.39 0.60
N LYS A 363 -15.17 16.78 1.64
CA LYS A 363 -14.65 17.72 2.65
C LYS A 363 -13.38 17.22 3.32
N GLY A 364 -13.28 15.92 3.61
CA GLY A 364 -12.06 15.29 4.11
C GLY A 364 -10.92 15.34 3.10
N VAL A 365 -11.19 15.04 1.83
CA VAL A 365 -10.21 15.13 0.74
C VAL A 365 -9.66 16.56 0.58
N PHE A 366 -10.54 17.56 0.54
CA PHE A 366 -10.15 18.98 0.41
C PHE A 366 -9.52 19.56 1.70
N SER A 367 -9.48 18.81 2.80
CA SER A 367 -8.73 19.20 4.00
C SER A 367 -7.22 18.90 3.89
N ASP A 368 -6.82 18.03 2.96
CA ASP A 368 -5.42 17.74 2.65
C ASP A 368 -4.92 18.71 1.57
N SER A 369 -3.93 19.54 1.91
CA SER A 369 -3.36 20.53 1.00
C SER A 369 -2.73 19.91 -0.25
N HIS A 370 -2.19 18.69 -0.16
CA HIS A 370 -1.65 17.99 -1.32
C HIS A 370 -2.76 17.62 -2.30
N GLN A 371 -3.91 17.18 -1.79
CA GLN A 371 -5.09 16.87 -2.60
C GLN A 371 -5.66 18.10 -3.28
N VAL A 372 -5.69 19.25 -2.57
CA VAL A 372 -6.09 20.54 -3.14
C VAL A 372 -5.14 20.93 -4.28
N TYR A 373 -3.83 20.83 -4.05
CA TYR A 373 -2.81 21.18 -5.03
C TYR A 373 -2.91 20.36 -6.32
N ALA A 374 -2.91 19.03 -6.19
CA ALA A 374 -3.02 18.08 -7.28
C ALA A 374 -4.22 18.35 -8.19
N ARG A 375 -5.41 18.50 -7.59
CA ARG A 375 -6.66 18.76 -8.31
C ARG A 375 -6.64 20.07 -9.05
N ARG A 376 -6.26 21.16 -8.38
CA ARG A 376 -6.22 22.50 -8.98
C ARG A 376 -5.21 22.58 -10.14
N ILE A 377 -4.10 21.86 -10.06
CA ILE A 377 -3.17 21.71 -11.19
C ILE A 377 -3.83 20.97 -12.34
N GLN A 378 -4.43 19.81 -12.11
CA GLN A 378 -5.11 19.05 -13.16
C GLN A 378 -6.17 19.91 -13.87
N ASN A 379 -7.04 20.55 -13.09
CA ASN A 379 -8.12 21.38 -13.63
C ASN A 379 -7.58 22.56 -14.45
N SER A 380 -6.50 23.20 -13.97
CA SER A 380 -5.90 24.35 -14.63
C SER A 380 -5.08 23.98 -15.86
N LEU A 381 -4.47 22.79 -15.88
CA LEU A 381 -3.66 22.28 -16.99
C LEU A 381 -4.54 21.80 -18.14
N MET A 382 -5.73 21.27 -17.85
CA MET A 382 -6.65 20.70 -18.84
C MET A 382 -8.05 21.36 -18.81
N PRO A 383 -8.16 22.65 -19.16
CA PRO A 383 -9.40 23.42 -19.01
C PRO A 383 -10.44 23.19 -20.12
N THR A 384 -10.14 22.47 -21.21
CA THR A 384 -11.08 22.27 -22.34
C THR A 384 -11.74 20.90 -22.37
N SER A 385 -11.30 19.97 -21.51
CA SER A 385 -11.82 18.61 -21.40
C SER A 385 -12.57 18.39 -20.07
N THR A 386 -13.03 17.15 -19.83
CA THR A 386 -13.68 16.75 -18.56
C THR A 386 -12.78 16.95 -17.34
N TYR A 387 -11.46 17.00 -17.53
CA TYR A 387 -10.47 17.09 -16.45
C TYR A 387 -10.43 18.47 -15.78
N GLN A 388 -11.10 19.47 -16.36
CA GLN A 388 -11.33 20.77 -15.72
C GLN A 388 -12.22 20.66 -14.48
N TYR A 389 -13.01 19.59 -14.37
CA TYR A 389 -13.98 19.39 -13.29
C TYR A 389 -13.45 18.42 -12.22
N GLU A 390 -13.98 18.55 -11.00
CA GLU A 390 -13.75 17.62 -9.90
C GLU A 390 -14.74 16.45 -9.96
N SER A 391 -14.31 15.35 -10.58
CA SER A 391 -15.10 14.10 -10.68
C SER A 391 -15.56 13.51 -9.34
N GLY A 392 -14.80 13.73 -8.26
CA GLY A 392 -15.17 13.30 -6.91
C GLY A 392 -16.26 14.17 -6.27
N GLY A 393 -16.41 15.41 -6.76
CA GLY A 393 -17.29 16.46 -6.26
C GLY A 393 -16.55 17.54 -5.47
N ASP A 394 -16.67 18.81 -5.87
CA ASP A 394 -16.31 19.95 -5.01
C ASP A 394 -17.44 20.12 -3.97
N PRO A 395 -17.15 20.14 -2.65
CA PRO A 395 -18.17 20.37 -1.63
C PRO A 395 -19.06 21.60 -1.87
N GLU A 396 -18.56 22.63 -2.55
CA GLU A 396 -19.35 23.82 -2.91
C GLU A 396 -20.37 23.54 -4.05
N ALA A 397 -20.12 22.53 -4.89
CA ALA A 397 -20.93 22.18 -6.06
C ALA A 397 -21.78 20.92 -5.89
N ILE A 398 -21.39 19.98 -5.01
CA ILE A 398 -22.16 18.76 -4.69
C ILE A 398 -23.65 19.08 -4.42
N PRO A 399 -23.99 20.11 -3.62
CA PRO A 399 -25.39 20.44 -3.33
C PRO A 399 -26.21 20.99 -4.51
N THR A 400 -25.64 21.07 -5.71
CA THR A 400 -26.38 21.42 -6.93
C THR A 400 -26.84 20.18 -7.72
N LEU A 401 -26.34 18.99 -7.38
CA LEU A 401 -26.77 17.74 -8.02
C LEU A 401 -28.22 17.41 -7.67
N THR A 402 -29.02 17.08 -8.68
CA THR A 402 -30.39 16.60 -8.49
C THR A 402 -30.47 15.09 -8.65
N TRP A 403 -31.46 14.46 -8.00
CA TRP A 403 -31.72 13.02 -8.15
C TRP A 403 -32.01 12.62 -9.61
N ASN A 404 -32.72 13.46 -10.37
CA ASN A 404 -32.91 13.23 -11.80
C ASN A 404 -31.61 13.38 -12.59
N GLY A 405 -30.72 14.31 -12.22
CA GLY A 405 -29.38 14.42 -12.78
C GLY A 405 -28.58 13.14 -12.62
N LEU A 406 -28.62 12.53 -11.43
CA LEU A 406 -27.99 11.23 -11.15
C LEU A 406 -28.52 10.12 -12.07
N LYS A 407 -29.85 9.97 -12.17
CA LYS A 407 -30.48 8.95 -13.03
C LYS A 407 -30.16 9.15 -14.51
N ASN A 408 -30.17 10.40 -14.97
CA ASN A 408 -29.81 10.74 -16.35
C ASN A 408 -28.34 10.43 -16.64
N PHE A 409 -27.45 10.65 -15.67
CA PHE A 409 -26.03 10.31 -15.80
C PHE A 409 -25.84 8.79 -15.90
N HIS A 410 -26.54 8.00 -15.07
CA HIS A 410 -26.54 6.54 -15.18
C HIS A 410 -27.04 6.08 -16.55
N ALA A 411 -28.23 6.53 -16.97
CA ALA A 411 -28.84 6.12 -18.24
C ALA A 411 -27.96 6.44 -19.47
N SER A 412 -27.15 7.49 -19.40
CA SER A 412 -26.26 7.90 -20.49
C SER A 412 -24.91 7.19 -20.50
N HIS A 413 -24.38 6.75 -19.35
CA HIS A 413 -23.01 6.21 -19.25
C HIS A 413 -22.94 4.71 -18.93
N TYR A 414 -23.94 4.11 -18.30
CA TYR A 414 -23.89 2.73 -17.79
C TYR A 414 -24.48 1.69 -18.75
N HIS A 415 -24.73 2.06 -20.01
CA HIS A 415 -25.11 1.10 -21.05
C HIS A 415 -23.94 0.13 -21.36
N PRO A 416 -24.17 -1.18 -21.52
CA PRO A 416 -23.09 -2.16 -21.74
C PRO A 416 -22.16 -1.86 -22.92
N THR A 417 -22.64 -1.20 -23.98
CA THR A 417 -21.81 -0.77 -25.12
C THR A 417 -20.66 0.16 -24.68
N ASN A 418 -20.84 0.94 -23.61
CA ASN A 418 -19.79 1.76 -23.00
C ASN A 418 -18.90 0.98 -22.00
N GLY A 419 -19.27 -0.26 -21.68
CA GLY A 419 -18.58 -1.11 -20.72
C GLY A 419 -17.27 -1.72 -21.27
N ARG A 420 -16.29 -1.86 -20.38
CA ARG A 420 -15.09 -2.70 -20.54
C ARG A 420 -15.11 -3.79 -19.47
N PHE A 421 -15.37 -5.03 -19.89
CA PHE A 421 -15.45 -6.17 -18.99
C PHE A 421 -14.09 -6.86 -18.88
N PHE A 422 -13.65 -7.16 -17.66
CA PHE A 422 -12.37 -7.80 -17.43
C PHE A 422 -12.54 -9.01 -16.52
N THR A 423 -11.81 -10.07 -16.84
CA THR A 423 -11.75 -11.28 -16.02
C THR A 423 -10.33 -11.80 -16.00
N TYR A 424 -9.90 -12.35 -14.87
CA TYR A 424 -8.56 -12.90 -14.70
C TYR A 424 -8.61 -14.16 -13.84
N GLY A 425 -7.78 -15.14 -14.18
CA GLY A 425 -7.46 -16.27 -13.32
C GLY A 425 -7.73 -17.61 -13.98
N SER A 426 -7.93 -18.63 -13.14
CA SER A 426 -8.04 -20.04 -13.53
C SER A 426 -9.48 -20.55 -13.67
N PHE A 427 -10.50 -19.74 -13.36
CA PHE A 427 -11.88 -20.17 -13.53
C PHE A 427 -12.25 -20.26 -15.02
N PRO A 428 -13.07 -21.26 -15.43
CA PRO A 428 -13.42 -21.44 -16.84
C PRO A 428 -14.07 -20.20 -17.44
N LEU A 429 -13.49 -19.71 -18.54
CA LEU A 429 -14.02 -18.56 -19.26
C LEU A 429 -15.44 -18.83 -19.78
N SER A 430 -15.71 -20.02 -20.31
CA SER A 430 -17.02 -20.42 -20.86
C SER A 430 -18.16 -20.17 -19.86
N ASP A 431 -18.03 -20.65 -18.62
CA ASP A 431 -19.03 -20.46 -17.56
C ASP A 431 -19.25 -18.97 -17.24
N THR A 432 -18.19 -18.17 -17.28
CA THR A 432 -18.25 -16.73 -17.03
C THR A 432 -18.94 -15.97 -18.16
N LEU A 433 -18.66 -16.33 -19.42
CA LEU A 433 -19.31 -15.73 -20.59
C LEU A 433 -20.80 -16.09 -20.65
N ALA A 434 -21.17 -17.33 -20.34
CA ALA A 434 -22.56 -17.75 -20.24
C ALA A 434 -23.33 -16.87 -19.24
N PHE A 435 -22.78 -16.72 -18.03
CA PHE A 435 -23.40 -15.90 -16.99
C PHE A 435 -23.51 -14.43 -17.40
N LEU A 436 -22.48 -13.85 -18.02
CA LEU A 436 -22.52 -12.45 -18.48
C LEU A 436 -23.56 -12.27 -19.58
N ASN A 437 -23.64 -13.21 -20.53
CA ASN A 437 -24.60 -13.16 -21.62
C ASN A 437 -26.05 -13.18 -21.15
N ASP A 438 -26.37 -13.87 -20.04
CA ASP A 438 -27.71 -13.84 -19.45
C ASP A 438 -28.16 -12.43 -19.02
N TYR A 439 -27.22 -11.54 -18.70
CA TYR A 439 -27.51 -10.13 -18.44
C TYR A 439 -27.47 -9.29 -19.72
N LEU A 440 -26.51 -9.55 -20.60
CA LEU A 440 -26.22 -8.69 -21.75
C LEU A 440 -27.11 -8.95 -22.97
N ASN A 441 -27.74 -10.13 -23.07
CA ASN A 441 -28.58 -10.51 -24.21
C ASN A 441 -29.90 -9.71 -24.30
N HIS A 442 -30.26 -8.99 -23.24
CA HIS A 442 -31.42 -8.09 -23.18
C HIS A 442 -31.14 -6.68 -23.72
N TYR A 443 -29.89 -6.39 -24.09
CA TYR A 443 -29.46 -5.10 -24.61
C TYR A 443 -29.15 -5.18 -26.10
N GLU A 444 -29.57 -4.15 -26.84
CA GLU A 444 -29.15 -3.93 -28.21
C GLU A 444 -27.99 -2.92 -28.28
N GLN A 445 -27.14 -3.05 -29.29
CA GLN A 445 -26.07 -2.11 -29.53
C GLN A 445 -26.64 -0.71 -29.79
N GLN A 446 -26.30 0.25 -28.94
CA GLN A 446 -26.58 1.64 -29.23
C GLN A 446 -25.59 2.14 -30.30
N LYS A 447 -26.09 2.46 -31.51
CA LYS A 447 -25.28 3.10 -32.56
C LYS A 447 -24.75 4.45 -32.05
N ALA A 448 -23.55 4.81 -32.51
CA ALA A 448 -22.68 5.92 -32.12
C ALA A 448 -23.30 7.34 -31.94
N LYS A 449 -24.60 7.56 -32.17
CA LYS A 449 -25.27 8.86 -31.89
C LYS A 449 -25.48 9.14 -30.40
N THR A 450 -25.45 8.13 -29.52
CA THR A 450 -25.52 8.32 -28.05
C THR A 450 -24.15 8.19 -27.37
N ILE A 451 -23.17 7.55 -28.04
CA ILE A 451 -21.78 7.41 -27.56
C ILE A 451 -20.91 8.52 -28.18
N SER A 452 -21.30 9.77 -27.95
CA SER A 452 -20.37 10.92 -28.07
C SER A 452 -19.68 11.15 -26.72
N LEU A 453 -19.25 10.06 -26.06
CA LEU A 453 -18.38 10.08 -24.88
C LEU A 453 -16.90 10.09 -25.28
N ALA A 454 -16.60 10.12 -26.59
CA ALA A 454 -15.24 10.21 -27.09
C ALA A 454 -14.60 11.50 -26.58
N LEU A 455 -13.77 11.35 -25.54
CA LEU A 455 -12.94 12.42 -25.03
C LEU A 455 -12.04 12.91 -26.17
N THR A 456 -12.10 14.21 -26.39
CA THR A 456 -11.18 14.95 -27.25
C THR A 456 -9.93 15.25 -26.45
N GLU A 457 -8.79 15.25 -27.14
CA GLU A 457 -7.53 15.67 -26.55
C GLU A 457 -7.59 17.15 -26.17
N GLU A 458 -6.81 17.52 -25.15
CA GLU A 458 -6.74 18.89 -24.65
C GLU A 458 -6.17 19.83 -25.71
N SER A 459 -6.78 21.03 -25.84
CA SER A 459 -6.29 22.03 -26.79
C SER A 459 -4.97 22.64 -26.31
N HIS A 460 -3.92 22.51 -27.14
CA HIS A 460 -2.60 23.04 -26.82
C HIS A 460 -2.58 24.57 -26.67
N TRP A 461 -1.88 25.08 -25.66
CA TRP A 461 -1.70 26.51 -25.45
C TRP A 461 -0.61 27.11 -26.32
N ASN A 462 -0.81 28.38 -26.71
CA ASN A 462 0.20 29.17 -27.41
C ASN A 462 1.25 29.78 -26.47
N GLN A 463 0.93 29.90 -25.17
CA GLN A 463 1.80 30.49 -24.16
C GLN A 463 1.60 29.82 -22.80
N SER A 464 2.66 29.84 -21.99
CA SER A 464 2.61 29.35 -20.61
C SER A 464 1.61 30.15 -19.76
N ARG A 465 1.06 29.50 -18.73
CA ARG A 465 0.10 30.09 -17.80
C ARG A 465 0.57 29.93 -16.36
N SER A 466 0.02 30.72 -15.45
CA SER A 466 0.24 30.59 -14.02
C SER A 466 -1.06 30.51 -13.24
N VAL A 467 -1.03 29.81 -12.10
CA VAL A 467 -2.15 29.71 -11.17
C VAL A 467 -1.67 29.89 -9.74
N ASN A 468 -2.42 30.66 -8.96
CA ASN A 468 -2.21 30.83 -7.52
C ASN A 468 -3.30 30.08 -6.77
N ILE A 469 -2.89 29.20 -5.87
CA ILE A 469 -3.75 28.33 -5.08
C ILE A 469 -3.59 28.72 -3.60
N THR A 470 -4.65 28.59 -2.82
CA THR A 470 -4.59 28.71 -1.36
C THR A 470 -4.95 27.39 -0.68
N CYS A 471 -4.35 27.14 0.48
CA CYS A 471 -4.65 25.98 1.31
C CYS A 471 -4.73 26.34 2.79
N SER A 472 -5.26 25.41 3.58
CA SER A 472 -5.30 25.52 5.04
C SER A 472 -3.89 25.52 5.63
N PRO A 473 -3.66 26.22 6.76
CA PRO A 473 -2.42 26.09 7.52
C PRO A 473 -2.15 24.63 7.90
N GLN A 474 -0.88 24.22 7.82
CA GLN A 474 -0.46 22.90 8.27
C GLN A 474 -0.43 22.83 9.80
N SER A 475 -0.80 21.68 10.39
CA SER A 475 -0.77 21.51 11.86
C SER A 475 0.65 21.54 12.44
N PHE A 476 1.67 21.31 11.61
CA PHE A 476 3.08 21.34 12.00
C PHE A 476 3.89 22.07 10.93
N VAL A 477 4.26 23.31 11.20
CA VAL A 477 5.15 24.09 10.35
C VAL A 477 6.56 24.04 10.96
N VAL A 478 7.52 23.48 10.21
CA VAL A 478 8.92 23.35 10.67
C VAL A 478 9.63 24.71 10.63
N ASP A 479 9.36 25.50 9.60
CA ASP A 479 9.89 26.85 9.41
C ASP A 479 8.77 27.74 8.84
N SER A 480 8.37 28.77 9.59
CA SER A 480 7.28 29.68 9.23
C SER A 480 7.55 30.47 7.95
N ASN A 481 8.82 30.61 7.55
CA ASN A 481 9.19 31.28 6.30
C ASN A 481 9.11 30.35 5.09
N LYS A 482 8.99 29.03 5.30
CA LYS A 482 8.99 27.99 4.26
C LYS A 482 7.64 27.29 4.20
N THR A 483 6.65 27.97 3.64
CA THR A 483 5.26 27.50 3.60
C THR A 483 4.67 27.45 2.20
N THR A 484 5.45 27.83 1.18
CA THR A 484 5.01 27.87 -0.21
C THR A 484 5.31 26.55 -0.91
N THR A 485 4.42 26.11 -1.78
CA THR A 485 4.66 25.03 -2.74
C THR A 485 4.66 25.60 -4.15
N ALA A 486 5.66 25.30 -4.96
CA ALA A 486 5.75 25.75 -6.34
C ALA A 486 6.14 24.60 -7.27
N SER A 487 5.49 24.50 -8.42
CA SER A 487 5.81 23.50 -9.44
C SER A 487 5.58 24.02 -10.84
N VAL A 488 6.20 23.34 -11.79
CA VAL A 488 5.97 23.49 -13.23
C VAL A 488 5.38 22.17 -13.73
N SER A 489 4.25 22.30 -14.44
CA SER A 489 3.48 21.18 -14.99
C SER A 489 3.40 21.29 -16.50
N TYR A 490 3.60 20.17 -17.20
CA TYR A 490 3.61 20.09 -18.66
C TYR A 490 2.54 19.12 -19.14
N LEU A 491 1.75 19.52 -20.13
CA LEU A 491 0.90 18.61 -20.90
C LEU A 491 1.78 17.91 -21.96
N LEU A 492 1.72 16.59 -22.03
CA LEU A 492 2.54 15.76 -22.91
C LEU A 492 1.68 15.12 -24.02
N GLY A 493 2.04 13.90 -24.44
CA GLY A 493 1.36 13.17 -25.50
C GLY A 493 0.10 12.42 -25.04
N SER A 494 -0.68 11.93 -25.99
CA SER A 494 -1.87 11.11 -25.77
C SER A 494 -1.50 9.70 -25.29
N ILE A 495 -2.19 9.19 -24.27
CA ILE A 495 -2.00 7.83 -23.75
C ILE A 495 -2.39 6.75 -24.77
N ARG A 496 -3.11 7.14 -25.83
CA ARG A 496 -3.41 6.29 -26.99
C ARG A 496 -2.15 5.83 -27.73
N ASN A 497 -1.08 6.62 -27.68
CA ASN A 497 0.23 6.24 -28.19
C ASN A 497 1.01 5.52 -27.10
N THR A 498 0.87 4.19 -27.03
CA THR A 498 1.48 3.36 -26.00
C THR A 498 3.01 3.38 -26.05
N TRP A 499 3.60 3.45 -27.24
CA TRP A 499 5.04 3.57 -27.43
C TRP A 499 5.58 4.90 -26.88
N GLU A 500 4.96 6.00 -27.28
CA GLU A 500 5.36 7.33 -26.83
C GLU A 500 5.16 7.50 -25.33
N THR A 501 4.07 6.94 -24.78
CA THR A 501 3.82 6.89 -23.33
C THR A 501 4.93 6.11 -22.60
N PHE A 502 5.38 4.98 -23.15
CA PHE A 502 6.49 4.21 -22.58
C PHE A 502 7.80 5.01 -22.59
N LEU A 503 8.11 5.68 -23.70
CA LEU A 503 9.31 6.51 -23.84
C LEU A 503 9.29 7.72 -22.88
N LEU A 504 8.14 8.40 -22.76
CA LEU A 504 7.93 9.49 -21.80
C LEU A 504 8.07 8.99 -20.36
N ASN A 505 7.55 7.82 -20.03
CA ASN A 505 7.70 7.23 -18.70
C ASN A 505 9.19 7.00 -18.36
N ILE A 506 10.00 6.50 -19.30
CA ILE A 506 11.45 6.35 -19.11
C ILE A 506 12.11 7.71 -18.84
N VAL A 507 11.86 8.70 -19.70
CA VAL A 507 12.48 10.03 -19.58
C VAL A 507 12.10 10.69 -18.26
N CYS A 508 10.82 10.71 -17.93
CA CYS A 508 10.33 11.28 -16.68
C CYS A 508 10.90 10.57 -15.44
N SER A 509 10.99 9.24 -15.44
CA SER A 509 11.63 8.50 -14.35
C SER A 509 13.11 8.87 -14.19
N LEU A 510 13.87 8.97 -15.28
CA LEU A 510 15.27 9.40 -15.24
C LEU A 510 15.43 10.81 -14.65
N LEU A 511 14.46 11.70 -14.89
CA LEU A 511 14.46 13.07 -14.42
C LEU A 511 14.28 13.21 -12.89
N VAL A 512 13.51 12.32 -12.23
CA VAL A 512 13.11 12.51 -10.81
C VAL A 512 13.27 11.30 -9.87
N ASP A 513 13.28 10.05 -10.35
CA ASP A 513 13.04 8.88 -9.47
C ASP A 513 14.23 8.48 -8.56
N SER A 514 15.43 8.98 -8.82
CA SER A 514 16.64 8.58 -8.08
C SER A 514 17.39 9.77 -7.48
N GLU A 515 18.22 9.52 -6.48
CA GLU A 515 19.13 10.55 -5.92
C GLU A 515 20.19 11.01 -6.93
N LYS A 516 20.39 10.23 -8.00
CA LYS A 516 21.27 10.59 -9.13
C LYS A 516 20.56 11.42 -10.20
N SER A 517 19.23 11.50 -10.15
CA SER A 517 18.41 12.19 -11.13
C SER A 517 18.68 13.70 -11.10
N PRO A 518 18.63 14.38 -12.26
CA PRO A 518 19.05 15.77 -12.38
C PRO A 518 18.23 16.72 -11.50
N PHE A 519 16.90 16.53 -11.42
CA PHE A 519 16.09 17.37 -10.53
C PHE A 519 16.35 17.08 -9.06
N TYR A 520 16.67 15.84 -8.67
CA TYR A 520 16.99 15.54 -7.28
C TYR A 520 18.25 16.29 -6.84
N LYS A 521 19.29 16.23 -7.67
CA LYS A 521 20.56 16.92 -7.43
C LYS A 521 20.42 18.45 -7.34
N LYS A 522 19.51 19.03 -8.12
CA LYS A 522 19.39 20.49 -8.24
C LYS A 522 18.29 21.12 -7.39
N LEU A 523 17.25 20.36 -7.02
CA LEU A 523 16.14 20.85 -6.21
C LEU A 523 16.19 20.36 -4.76
N ILE A 524 16.51 19.08 -4.53
CA ILE A 524 16.43 18.45 -3.21
C ILE A 524 17.76 18.57 -2.44
N ILE A 525 18.89 18.19 -3.06
CA ILE A 525 20.21 18.24 -2.39
C ILE A 525 20.56 19.64 -1.86
N PRO A 526 20.29 20.75 -2.58
CA PRO A 526 20.58 22.08 -2.07
C PRO A 526 19.68 22.53 -0.91
N ASN A 527 18.67 21.72 -0.54
CA ASN A 527 17.76 21.96 0.59
C ASN A 527 16.97 23.28 0.46
N ILE A 528 16.57 23.62 -0.77
CA ILE A 528 15.71 24.80 -1.06
C ILE A 528 14.33 24.58 -0.41
N GLY A 529 13.73 23.42 -0.66
CA GLY A 529 12.51 22.93 -0.01
C GLY A 529 12.77 21.63 0.73
N THR A 530 11.75 21.13 1.46
CA THR A 530 11.86 19.89 2.25
C THR A 530 11.75 18.64 1.37
N ASN A 531 10.96 18.71 0.30
CA ASN A 531 10.69 17.61 -0.60
C ASN A 531 10.13 18.13 -1.94
N TYR A 532 9.93 17.23 -2.89
CA TYR A 532 9.22 17.51 -4.13
C TYR A 532 7.79 18.00 -3.89
N SER A 533 7.25 18.79 -4.81
CA SER A 533 5.83 19.14 -4.83
C SER A 533 4.94 17.89 -5.01
N PRO A 534 3.67 17.94 -4.56
CA PRO A 534 2.71 16.86 -4.81
C PRO A 534 2.63 16.50 -6.30
N ASP A 535 2.40 15.21 -6.58
CA ASP A 535 2.32 14.62 -7.93
C ASP A 535 3.55 14.79 -8.84
N THR A 536 4.72 15.10 -8.28
CA THR A 536 5.98 15.12 -9.05
C THR A 536 6.22 13.79 -9.78
N GLY A 537 6.58 13.89 -11.06
CA GLY A 537 6.82 12.76 -11.96
C GLY A 537 5.81 12.66 -13.10
N PHE A 538 5.74 11.48 -13.69
CA PHE A 538 4.89 11.20 -14.86
C PHE A 538 3.44 10.89 -14.47
N GLY A 539 2.50 11.64 -15.01
CA GLY A 539 1.06 11.43 -14.90
C GLY A 539 0.49 10.75 -16.14
N ARG A 540 -0.23 9.63 -15.95
CA ARG A 540 -0.89 8.86 -17.01
C ARG A 540 -2.34 8.50 -16.68
N ASN A 541 -2.96 9.29 -15.83
CA ASN A 541 -4.31 9.01 -15.32
C ASN A 541 -5.41 9.64 -16.19
N THR A 542 -5.02 10.37 -17.23
CA THR A 542 -5.85 11.17 -18.15
C THR A 542 -5.48 10.85 -19.59
N LEU A 543 -6.33 11.26 -20.54
CA LEU A 543 -6.15 11.04 -21.98
C LEU A 543 -4.83 11.62 -22.49
N ASN A 544 -4.53 12.86 -22.15
CA ASN A 544 -3.20 13.43 -22.33
C ASN A 544 -2.37 13.16 -21.07
N THR A 545 -1.16 12.64 -21.25
CA THR A 545 -0.21 12.43 -20.17
C THR A 545 0.38 13.76 -19.69
N THR A 546 0.90 13.79 -18.46
CA THR A 546 1.43 15.00 -17.84
C THR A 546 2.78 14.74 -17.17
N PHE A 547 3.53 15.80 -16.91
CA PHE A 547 4.69 15.74 -16.04
C PHE A 547 4.71 16.93 -15.10
N HIS A 548 4.99 16.69 -13.83
CA HIS A 548 5.05 17.73 -12.80
C HIS A 548 6.41 17.68 -12.11
N VAL A 549 7.00 18.84 -11.82
CA VAL A 549 8.21 18.94 -11.01
C VAL A 549 8.23 20.25 -10.25
N GLY A 550 8.62 20.20 -8.98
CA GLY A 550 8.61 21.37 -8.10
C GLY A 550 9.05 21.03 -6.69
N LEU A 551 8.88 21.97 -5.77
CA LEU A 551 9.22 21.81 -4.37
C LEU A 551 8.07 22.24 -3.47
N GLN A 552 7.98 21.62 -2.30
CA GLN A 552 7.15 22.06 -1.19
C GLN A 552 8.03 22.62 -0.06
N ASP A 553 7.39 23.41 0.81
CA ASP A 553 8.03 24.11 1.93
C ASP A 553 9.24 24.96 1.49
N ILE A 554 9.02 25.85 0.51
CA ILE A 554 10.00 26.85 0.07
C ILE A 554 9.63 28.24 0.58
N SER A 555 10.61 29.15 0.60
CA SER A 555 10.34 30.57 0.80
C SER A 555 9.58 31.13 -0.40
N LYS A 556 8.73 32.14 -0.17
CA LYS A 556 8.06 32.88 -1.25
C LYS A 556 9.05 33.51 -2.22
N ASP A 557 10.20 33.95 -1.72
CA ASP A 557 11.25 34.59 -2.51
C ASP A 557 12.03 33.58 -3.38
N ASP A 558 11.94 32.28 -3.07
CA ASP A 558 12.65 31.23 -3.81
C ASP A 558 11.85 30.69 -5.01
N VAL A 559 10.58 31.11 -5.20
CA VAL A 559 9.69 30.57 -6.25
C VAL A 559 10.30 30.75 -7.64
N ASP A 560 10.74 31.96 -7.99
CA ASP A 560 11.32 32.25 -9.30
C ASP A 560 12.66 31.51 -9.50
N ASN A 561 13.42 31.35 -8.42
CA ASN A 561 14.67 30.57 -8.46
C ASN A 561 14.39 29.09 -8.73
N VAL A 562 13.35 28.49 -8.11
CA VAL A 562 12.95 27.10 -8.38
C VAL A 562 12.52 26.91 -9.83
N ILE A 563 11.70 27.82 -10.37
CA ILE A 563 11.26 27.76 -11.78
C ILE A 563 12.45 27.87 -12.73
N LYS A 564 13.39 28.77 -12.44
CA LYS A 564 14.62 28.93 -13.21
C LYS A 564 15.48 27.66 -13.16
N ILE A 565 15.68 27.06 -11.98
CA ILE A 565 16.42 25.79 -11.84
C ILE A 565 15.76 24.71 -12.70
N ILE A 566 14.43 24.66 -12.75
CA ILE A 566 13.71 23.69 -13.58
C ILE A 566 14.03 23.88 -15.07
N ASP A 567 13.93 25.11 -15.56
CA ASP A 567 14.21 25.44 -16.96
C ASP A 567 15.69 25.20 -17.32
N ASP A 568 16.62 25.63 -16.48
CA ASP A 568 18.07 25.41 -16.65
C ASP A 568 18.41 23.92 -16.65
N THR A 569 17.71 23.11 -15.83
CA THR A 569 17.92 21.65 -15.78
C THR A 569 17.48 20.98 -17.07
N PHE A 570 16.33 21.34 -17.64
CA PHE A 570 15.92 20.81 -18.94
C PHE A 570 16.89 21.19 -20.06
N GLN A 571 17.42 22.42 -20.05
CA GLN A 571 18.42 22.86 -21.03
C GLN A 571 19.73 22.06 -20.93
N GLU A 572 20.19 21.75 -19.72
CA GLU A 572 21.37 20.93 -19.49
C GLU A 572 21.14 19.49 -19.96
N VAL A 573 20.04 18.86 -19.54
CA VAL A 573 19.72 17.47 -19.89
C VAL A 573 19.51 17.31 -21.40
N ALA A 574 18.94 18.30 -22.09
CA ALA A 574 18.82 18.28 -23.55
C ALA A 574 20.18 18.32 -24.27
N LYS A 575 21.21 18.93 -23.66
CA LYS A 575 22.56 19.00 -24.22
C LYS A 575 23.40 17.78 -23.87
N GLU A 576 23.38 17.37 -22.62
CA GLU A 576 24.28 16.36 -22.05
C GLU A 576 23.71 14.95 -22.09
N GLY A 577 22.38 14.81 -22.08
CA GLY A 577 21.69 13.52 -22.01
C GLY A 577 21.75 12.87 -20.63
N PHE A 578 21.61 11.54 -20.61
CA PHE A 578 21.63 10.72 -19.39
C PHE A 578 22.80 9.74 -19.40
N GLU A 579 23.32 9.41 -18.22
CA GLU A 579 24.34 8.38 -18.10
C GLU A 579 23.77 7.00 -18.48
N LYS A 580 24.49 6.27 -19.34
CA LYS A 580 24.08 4.93 -19.81
C LYS A 580 23.74 3.96 -18.68
N THR A 581 24.51 3.98 -17.59
CA THR A 581 24.29 3.12 -16.42
C THR A 581 22.99 3.43 -15.69
N GLN A 582 22.49 4.67 -15.75
CA GLN A 582 21.19 5.05 -15.18
C GLN A 582 20.04 4.52 -16.04
N ILE A 583 20.19 4.60 -17.36
CA ILE A 583 19.23 4.02 -18.32
C ILE A 583 19.14 2.50 -18.11
N GLU A 584 20.28 1.81 -18.07
CA GLU A 584 20.34 0.36 -17.82
C GLU A 584 19.73 -0.03 -16.47
N ALA A 585 20.00 0.73 -15.40
CA ALA A 585 19.43 0.49 -14.09
C ALA A 585 17.90 0.64 -14.08
N LEU A 586 17.37 1.66 -14.76
CA LEU A 586 15.92 1.87 -14.87
C LEU A 586 15.24 0.77 -15.67
N LEU A 587 15.80 0.37 -16.81
CA LEU A 587 15.28 -0.75 -17.60
C LEU A 587 15.28 -2.05 -16.80
N HIS A 588 16.34 -2.30 -16.04
CA HIS A 588 16.41 -3.45 -15.14
C HIS A 588 15.35 -3.39 -14.03
N GLN A 589 15.06 -2.21 -13.48
CA GLN A 589 14.00 -2.03 -12.50
C GLN A 589 12.62 -2.35 -13.10
N PHE A 590 12.34 -1.95 -14.33
CA PHE A 590 11.12 -2.34 -15.03
C PHE A 590 11.04 -3.86 -15.26
N GLU A 591 12.14 -4.48 -15.68
CA GLU A 591 12.23 -5.94 -15.83
C GLU A 591 11.92 -6.69 -14.52
N LEU A 592 12.48 -6.22 -13.40
CA LEU A 592 12.20 -6.78 -12.07
C LEU A 592 10.73 -6.60 -11.67
N GLY A 593 10.14 -5.44 -11.98
CA GLY A 593 8.72 -5.16 -11.73
C GLY A 593 7.80 -6.13 -12.46
N ILE A 594 8.12 -6.47 -13.71
CA ILE A 594 7.38 -7.44 -14.54
C ILE A 594 7.48 -8.85 -13.95
N LYS A 595 8.68 -9.24 -13.53
CA LYS A 595 8.92 -10.59 -13.01
C LYS A 595 8.28 -10.80 -11.63
N HIS A 596 8.07 -9.74 -10.85
CA HIS A 596 7.51 -9.80 -9.51
C HIS A 596 6.11 -10.46 -9.49
N GLN A 597 5.94 -11.41 -8.57
CA GLN A 597 4.73 -12.20 -8.42
C GLN A 597 3.93 -11.68 -7.23
N ASP A 598 2.76 -11.11 -7.50
CA ASP A 598 1.88 -10.49 -6.51
C ASP A 598 0.59 -11.30 -6.32
N GLU A 599 0.08 -11.37 -5.09
CA GLU A 599 -1.16 -12.09 -4.76
C GLU A 599 -2.43 -11.44 -5.36
N ASN A 600 -2.37 -10.14 -5.65
CA ASN A 600 -3.43 -9.35 -6.28
C ASN A 600 -3.07 -8.98 -7.72
N PHE A 601 -2.28 -9.82 -8.40
CA PHE A 601 -1.77 -9.56 -9.75
C PHE A 601 -2.87 -9.21 -10.76
N GLY A 602 -3.99 -9.95 -10.77
CA GLY A 602 -5.11 -9.66 -11.67
C GLY A 602 -5.71 -8.26 -11.48
N LEU A 603 -5.81 -7.80 -10.23
CA LEU A 603 -6.30 -6.46 -9.91
C LEU A 603 -5.30 -5.38 -10.35
N LYS A 604 -3.99 -5.63 -10.16
CA LYS A 604 -2.93 -4.74 -10.62
C LYS A 604 -2.91 -4.62 -12.15
N ILE A 605 -3.16 -5.70 -12.88
CA ILE A 605 -3.28 -5.66 -14.34
C ILE A 605 -4.38 -4.70 -14.75
N ILE A 606 -5.62 -4.91 -14.30
CA ILE A 606 -6.73 -4.08 -14.77
C ILE A 606 -6.57 -2.61 -14.34
N LEU A 607 -6.11 -2.35 -13.12
CA LEU A 607 -5.81 -0.99 -12.67
C LEU A 607 -4.68 -0.31 -13.47
N GLY A 608 -3.75 -1.09 -14.03
CA GLY A 608 -2.72 -0.58 -14.92
C GLY A 608 -3.19 -0.34 -16.36
N LEU A 609 -4.11 -1.18 -16.85
CA LEU A 609 -4.60 -1.15 -18.23
C LEU A 609 -5.78 -0.20 -18.45
N ILE A 610 -6.60 0.03 -17.43
CA ILE A 610 -7.89 0.71 -17.64
C ILE A 610 -7.73 2.12 -18.21
N TYR A 611 -6.69 2.86 -17.79
CA TYR A 611 -6.40 4.20 -18.27
C TYR A 611 -6.22 4.23 -19.80
N SER A 612 -5.40 3.35 -20.37
CA SER A 612 -5.21 3.33 -21.83
C SER A 612 -6.41 2.69 -22.55
N TRP A 613 -6.98 1.64 -21.97
CA TRP A 613 -8.03 0.84 -22.60
C TRP A 613 -9.36 1.59 -22.74
N ILE A 614 -9.75 2.37 -21.72
CA ILE A 614 -10.99 3.15 -21.77
C ILE A 614 -10.95 4.23 -22.87
N HIS A 615 -9.74 4.71 -23.20
CA HIS A 615 -9.50 5.68 -24.28
C HIS A 615 -9.29 5.07 -25.66
N GLY A 616 -9.49 3.76 -25.80
CA GLY A 616 -9.45 3.05 -27.08
C GLY A 616 -8.09 2.46 -27.45
N SER A 617 -7.10 2.52 -26.56
CA SER A 617 -5.81 1.83 -26.78
C SER A 617 -6.01 0.32 -26.65
N ASP A 618 -5.14 -0.45 -27.31
CA ASP A 618 -5.15 -1.90 -27.15
C ASP A 618 -4.56 -2.30 -25.77
N PRO A 619 -5.35 -2.93 -24.88
CA PRO A 619 -4.84 -3.37 -23.59
C PRO A 619 -3.79 -4.49 -23.71
N VAL A 620 -3.79 -5.27 -24.79
CA VAL A 620 -2.82 -6.36 -25.00
C VAL A 620 -1.44 -5.81 -25.33
N ASP A 621 -1.37 -4.77 -26.16
CA ASP A 621 -0.12 -4.07 -26.47
C ASP A 621 0.56 -3.52 -25.21
N SER A 622 -0.22 -3.10 -24.21
CA SER A 622 0.30 -2.59 -22.93
C SER A 622 0.88 -3.69 -22.02
N LEU A 623 0.54 -4.96 -22.27
CA LEU A 623 1.08 -6.11 -21.54
C LEU A 623 2.41 -6.61 -22.12
N GLN A 624 2.70 -6.31 -23.39
CA GLN A 624 3.91 -6.77 -24.10
C GLN A 624 5.11 -5.87 -23.81
N ILE A 625 5.55 -5.81 -22.56
CA ILE A 625 6.60 -4.84 -22.17
C ILE A 625 7.96 -5.22 -22.78
N THR A 626 8.24 -6.50 -22.99
CA THR A 626 9.48 -6.95 -23.63
C THR A 626 9.62 -6.37 -25.04
N LYS A 627 8.53 -6.31 -25.81
CA LYS A 627 8.48 -5.67 -27.15
C LYS A 627 8.90 -4.20 -27.09
N TYR A 628 8.47 -3.45 -26.08
CA TYR A 628 8.87 -2.05 -25.91
C TYR A 628 10.32 -1.90 -25.47
N VAL A 629 10.82 -2.77 -24.59
CA VAL A 629 12.23 -2.74 -24.18
C VAL A 629 13.16 -3.07 -25.35
N GLU A 630 12.80 -4.05 -26.19
CA GLU A 630 13.54 -4.39 -27.41
C GLU A 630 13.56 -3.22 -28.39
N ARG A 631 12.39 -2.66 -28.70
CA ARG A 631 12.27 -1.47 -29.54
C ARG A 631 13.08 -0.29 -29.00
N PHE A 632 13.07 -0.06 -27.70
CA PHE A 632 13.87 0.99 -27.07
C PHE A 632 15.37 0.78 -27.28
N ASN A 633 15.84 -0.45 -27.08
CA ASN A 633 17.24 -0.80 -27.27
C ASN A 633 17.69 -0.70 -28.73
N GLU A 634 16.78 -0.86 -29.69
CA GLU A 634 17.03 -0.64 -31.11
C GLU A 634 17.09 0.87 -31.43
N GLU A 635 16.04 1.62 -31.08
CA GLU A 635 15.95 3.06 -31.39
C GLU A 635 17.08 3.87 -30.73
N ILE A 636 17.52 3.51 -29.50
CA ILE A 636 18.63 4.22 -28.84
C ILE A 636 20.01 3.91 -29.46
N LYS A 637 20.16 2.75 -30.13
CA LYS A 637 21.38 2.44 -30.89
C LYS A 637 21.44 3.21 -32.19
N GLU A 638 20.30 3.36 -32.85
CA GLU A 638 20.18 4.11 -34.11
C GLU A 638 20.27 5.61 -33.89
N ASN A 639 19.61 6.12 -32.84
CA ASN A 639 19.66 7.51 -32.42
C ASN A 639 20.14 7.63 -30.96
N PRO A 640 21.45 7.85 -30.73
CA PRO A 640 21.99 8.09 -29.38
C PRO A 640 21.44 9.34 -28.69
N ARG A 641 20.78 10.25 -29.43
CA ARG A 641 20.12 11.45 -28.91
C ARG A 641 18.62 11.28 -28.67
N LEU A 642 18.07 10.07 -28.81
CA LEU A 642 16.63 9.80 -28.69
C LEU A 642 16.00 10.45 -27.44
N LEU A 643 16.63 10.31 -26.27
CA LEU A 643 16.09 10.86 -25.03
C LEU A 643 16.17 12.39 -24.97
N GLN A 644 17.26 12.97 -25.50
CA GLN A 644 17.41 14.42 -25.61
C GLN A 644 16.36 15.01 -26.56
N ASP A 645 16.08 14.34 -27.68
CA ASP A 645 15.07 14.78 -28.64
C ASP A 645 13.66 14.79 -28.02
N VAL A 646 13.36 13.80 -27.16
CA VAL A 646 12.14 13.79 -26.35
C VAL A 646 12.11 14.98 -25.39
N ILE A 647 13.23 15.29 -24.71
CA ILE A 647 13.29 16.44 -23.80
C ILE A 647 13.03 17.75 -24.55
N GLU A 648 13.67 17.93 -25.71
CA GLU A 648 13.49 19.10 -26.55
C GLU A 648 12.03 19.25 -27.02
N LYS A 649 11.43 18.17 -27.51
CA LYS A 649 10.04 18.17 -28.02
C LYS A 649 9.04 18.50 -26.92
N TYR A 650 9.16 17.85 -25.76
CA TYR A 650 8.10 17.82 -24.75
C TYR A 650 8.24 18.82 -23.61
N PHE A 651 9.45 19.35 -23.38
CA PHE A 651 9.68 20.31 -22.30
C PHE A 651 10.22 21.65 -22.79
N LEU A 652 11.20 21.67 -23.70
CA LEU A 652 11.79 22.93 -24.17
C LEU A 652 10.95 23.66 -25.22
N LYS A 653 10.33 22.91 -26.15
CA LYS A 653 9.49 23.47 -27.23
C LYS A 653 7.99 23.48 -26.89
N ASN A 654 7.63 23.10 -25.67
CA ASN A 654 6.25 22.95 -25.24
C ASN A 654 5.73 24.19 -24.51
N ASN A 655 4.83 24.93 -25.18
CA ASN A 655 4.21 26.12 -24.61
C ASN A 655 3.05 25.79 -23.64
N HIS A 656 2.57 24.54 -23.60
CA HIS A 656 1.54 24.08 -22.67
C HIS A 656 2.15 23.75 -21.30
N LYS A 657 2.72 24.79 -20.70
CA LYS A 657 3.41 24.82 -19.41
C LYS A 657 2.58 25.63 -18.41
N LEU A 658 2.28 25.04 -17.26
CA LEU A 658 1.58 25.67 -16.14
C LEU A 658 2.54 25.84 -14.96
N ILE A 659 2.67 27.07 -14.47
CA ILE A 659 3.39 27.40 -13.25
C ILE A 659 2.36 27.50 -12.11
N ALA A 660 2.47 26.64 -11.11
CA ALA A 660 1.51 26.58 -10.01
C ALA A 660 2.17 26.92 -8.68
N THR A 661 1.67 27.95 -8.01
CA THR A 661 2.13 28.36 -6.67
C THR A 661 0.99 28.22 -5.67
N MET A 662 1.25 27.57 -4.55
CA MET A 662 0.29 27.43 -3.45
C MET A 662 0.83 28.05 -2.17
N ASN A 663 0.00 28.86 -1.53
CA ASN A 663 0.33 29.55 -0.28
C ASN A 663 -0.71 29.26 0.80
N ILE A 664 -0.29 29.36 2.06
CA ILE A 664 -1.20 29.27 3.20
C ILE A 664 -2.11 30.51 3.24
N ASP A 665 -3.40 30.27 3.47
CA ASP A 665 -4.38 31.28 3.84
C ASP A 665 -4.89 30.96 5.25
N GLU A 666 -4.54 31.79 6.24
CA GLU A 666 -4.91 31.59 7.65
C GLU A 666 -6.43 31.57 7.86
N GLU A 667 -7.19 32.20 6.96
CA GLU A 667 -8.65 32.25 7.00
C GLU A 667 -9.30 31.16 6.13
N TYR A 668 -8.52 30.24 5.54
CA TYR A 668 -9.03 29.26 4.57
C TYR A 668 -10.22 28.45 5.12
N ALA A 669 -10.08 27.92 6.34
CA ALA A 669 -11.12 27.11 6.97
C ALA A 669 -12.38 27.93 7.28
N GLU A 670 -12.22 29.18 7.71
CA GLU A 670 -13.36 30.05 8.00
C GLU A 670 -14.08 30.49 6.72
N LYS A 671 -13.34 30.85 5.66
CA LYS A 671 -13.90 31.15 4.33
C LYS A 671 -14.69 29.97 3.78
N LYS A 672 -14.18 28.75 3.91
CA LYS A 672 -14.88 27.52 3.49
C LYS A 672 -16.16 27.30 4.30
N LYS A 673 -16.10 27.48 5.63
CA LYS A 673 -17.27 27.36 6.51
C LYS A 673 -18.33 28.42 6.22
N GLN A 674 -17.92 29.66 5.96
CA GLN A 674 -18.82 30.75 5.59
C GLN A 674 -19.55 30.43 4.28
N LYS A 675 -18.81 30.03 3.24
CA LYS A 675 -19.39 29.62 1.96
C LYS A 675 -20.39 28.46 2.10
N GLU A 676 -20.07 27.46 2.91
CA GLU A 676 -20.99 26.35 3.20
C GLU A 676 -22.27 26.83 3.88
N SER A 677 -22.16 27.76 4.84
CA SER A 677 -23.30 28.38 5.52
C SER A 677 -24.16 29.20 4.54
N GLU A 678 -23.53 30.01 3.68
CA GLU A 678 -24.21 30.78 2.64
C GLU A 678 -24.95 29.87 1.65
N LEU A 679 -24.29 28.81 1.19
CA LEU A 679 -24.89 27.80 0.31
C LEU A 679 -26.09 27.11 0.99
N CYS A 680 -25.95 26.72 2.26
CA CYS A 680 -27.03 26.13 3.03
C CYS A 680 -28.25 27.08 3.12
N GLN A 681 -28.02 28.37 3.43
CA GLN A 681 -29.07 29.38 3.49
C GLN A 681 -29.74 29.61 2.12
N GLN A 682 -28.97 29.64 1.04
CA GLN A 682 -29.48 29.73 -0.32
C GLN A 682 -30.42 28.55 -0.64
N LEU A 683 -29.98 27.32 -0.39
CA LEU A 683 -30.79 26.11 -0.62
C LEU A 683 -32.06 26.09 0.23
N ILE A 684 -31.98 26.52 1.49
CA ILE A 684 -33.15 26.64 2.39
C ILE A 684 -34.15 27.68 1.85
N SER A 685 -33.68 28.81 1.31
CA SER A 685 -34.56 29.86 0.78
C SER A 685 -35.28 29.45 -0.51
N GLN A 686 -34.67 28.56 -1.31
CA GLN A 686 -35.29 27.96 -2.49
C GLN A 686 -36.31 26.86 -2.13
N CYS A 687 -36.28 26.35 -0.90
CA CYS A 687 -37.20 25.32 -0.45
C CYS A 687 -38.59 25.92 -0.12
N LYS A 688 -39.59 25.59 -0.94
CA LYS A 688 -40.98 26.05 -0.77
C LYS A 688 -41.66 25.50 0.49
N ASP A 689 -41.24 24.33 0.97
CA ASP A 689 -41.81 23.67 2.15
C ASP A 689 -40.70 23.14 3.08
N LYS A 690 -40.34 23.93 4.10
CA LYS A 690 -39.36 23.52 5.11
C LYS A 690 -39.83 22.32 5.94
N GLN A 691 -41.14 22.11 6.10
CA GLN A 691 -41.63 20.91 6.79
C GLN A 691 -41.33 19.64 5.99
N SER A 692 -41.20 19.73 4.67
CA SER A 692 -40.79 18.59 3.84
C SER A 692 -39.39 18.09 4.19
N ILE A 693 -38.46 18.99 4.56
CA ILE A 693 -37.09 18.64 4.98
C ILE A 693 -37.14 17.78 6.24
N TYR A 694 -37.91 18.23 7.25
CA TYR A 694 -38.11 17.47 8.49
C TYR A 694 -38.74 16.10 8.25
N LYS A 695 -39.82 16.04 7.45
CA LYS A 695 -40.51 14.78 7.11
C LYS A 695 -39.59 13.80 6.38
N LYS A 696 -38.82 14.28 5.38
CA LYS A 696 -37.86 13.44 4.66
C LYS A 696 -36.73 12.96 5.57
N GLY A 697 -36.25 13.79 6.50
CA GLY A 697 -35.25 13.40 7.51
C GLY A 697 -35.73 12.25 8.40
N LEU A 698 -36.95 12.36 8.94
CA LEU A 698 -37.56 11.29 9.74
C LEU A 698 -37.79 10.01 8.94
N GLU A 699 -38.27 10.13 7.69
CA GLU A 699 -38.48 8.97 6.82
C GLU A 699 -37.16 8.28 6.47
N LEU A 700 -36.10 9.04 6.21
CA LEU A 700 -34.75 8.48 6.00
C LEU A 700 -34.27 7.73 7.25
N GLN A 701 -34.39 8.33 8.44
CA GLN A 701 -33.99 7.68 9.69
C GLN A 701 -34.79 6.39 9.96
N LYS A 702 -36.08 6.41 9.66
CA LYS A 702 -36.95 5.24 9.75
C LYS A 702 -36.52 4.15 8.78
N ARG A 703 -36.24 4.48 7.51
CA ARG A 703 -35.73 3.55 6.50
C ARG A 703 -34.38 2.96 6.89
N GLN A 704 -33.50 3.77 7.49
CA GLN A 704 -32.20 3.32 7.96
C GLN A 704 -32.29 2.30 9.09
N SER A 705 -33.32 2.43 9.93
CA SER A 705 -33.57 1.56 11.08
C SER A 705 -34.51 0.38 10.76
N ALA A 706 -35.12 0.36 9.58
CA ALA A 706 -36.09 -0.65 9.20
C ALA A 706 -35.42 -2.03 9.05
N PRO A 707 -36.02 -3.12 9.59
CA PRO A 707 -35.59 -4.48 9.31
C PRO A 707 -35.63 -4.75 7.81
N GLN A 708 -34.65 -5.51 7.31
CA GLN A 708 -34.55 -5.80 5.89
C GLN A 708 -34.48 -7.30 5.65
N ASN A 709 -35.16 -7.73 4.58
CA ASN A 709 -34.99 -9.08 4.08
C ASN A 709 -33.61 -9.19 3.40
N ILE A 710 -32.67 -9.85 4.07
CA ILE A 710 -31.32 -10.11 3.55
C ILE A 710 -31.19 -11.47 2.88
N ASP A 711 -32.24 -12.30 2.92
CA ASP A 711 -32.23 -13.65 2.34
C ASP A 711 -32.26 -13.62 0.81
N VAL A 712 -32.61 -12.47 0.23
CA VAL A 712 -32.51 -12.21 -1.23
C VAL A 712 -31.06 -12.19 -1.71
N LEU A 713 -30.09 -11.90 -0.83
CA LEU A 713 -28.68 -11.87 -1.20
C LEU A 713 -28.10 -13.29 -1.24
N PRO A 714 -27.21 -13.60 -2.18
CA PRO A 714 -26.47 -14.85 -2.13
C PRO A 714 -25.57 -14.91 -0.89
N THR A 715 -25.22 -16.13 -0.46
CA THR A 715 -24.26 -16.34 0.63
C THR A 715 -23.47 -17.60 0.42
N LEU A 716 -22.25 -17.60 0.93
CA LEU A 716 -21.52 -18.82 1.21
C LEU A 716 -22.08 -19.50 2.46
N SER A 717 -21.78 -20.79 2.55
CA SER A 717 -22.03 -21.66 3.70
C SER A 717 -20.70 -22.01 4.38
N ILE A 718 -20.76 -22.45 5.64
CA ILE A 718 -19.56 -22.93 6.36
C ILE A 718 -18.88 -24.09 5.61
N THR A 719 -19.65 -24.88 4.86
CA THR A 719 -19.10 -25.98 4.04
C THR A 719 -18.33 -25.51 2.80
N ASP A 720 -18.46 -24.24 2.40
CA ASP A 720 -17.69 -23.65 1.30
C ASP A 720 -16.27 -23.21 1.74
N ILE A 721 -15.96 -23.27 3.04
CA ILE A 721 -14.64 -22.95 3.61
C ILE A 721 -13.78 -24.22 3.62
N ASP A 722 -12.56 -24.14 3.07
CA ASP A 722 -11.61 -25.26 3.13
C ASP A 722 -11.25 -25.56 4.60
N LYS A 723 -11.45 -26.81 5.00
CA LYS A 723 -11.14 -27.29 6.36
C LYS A 723 -9.63 -27.40 6.61
N LYS A 724 -8.81 -27.39 5.55
CA LYS A 724 -7.35 -27.54 5.63
C LYS A 724 -6.67 -26.22 5.28
N VAL A 725 -5.74 -25.80 6.15
CA VAL A 725 -4.83 -24.70 5.83
C VAL A 725 -3.69 -25.24 4.97
N ILE A 726 -3.41 -24.56 3.86
CA ILE A 726 -2.27 -24.86 3.00
C ILE A 726 -0.98 -24.59 3.79
N ARG A 727 -0.18 -25.63 4.01
CA ARG A 727 1.15 -25.52 4.62
C ARG A 727 2.21 -25.62 3.54
N VAL A 728 2.99 -24.56 3.39
CA VAL A 728 4.10 -24.53 2.43
C VAL A 728 5.30 -25.24 3.05
N PRO A 729 5.93 -26.20 2.35
CA PRO A 729 7.12 -26.87 2.84
C PRO A 729 8.27 -25.87 2.96
N ILE A 730 9.00 -25.96 4.07
CA ILE A 730 10.12 -25.09 4.39
C ILE A 730 11.34 -25.98 4.64
N ILE A 731 12.43 -25.67 3.96
CA ILE A 731 13.73 -26.30 4.19
C ILE A 731 14.47 -25.47 5.24
N GLN A 732 14.77 -26.09 6.37
CA GLN A 732 15.49 -25.46 7.48
C GLN A 732 16.97 -25.86 7.42
N GLY A 733 17.86 -24.92 7.72
CA GLY A 733 19.30 -25.17 7.69
C GLY A 733 20.09 -24.14 8.48
N HIS A 734 21.42 -24.22 8.36
CA HIS A 734 22.34 -23.29 9.00
C HIS A 734 23.45 -22.88 8.03
N ALA A 735 23.78 -21.58 8.04
CA ALA A 735 24.98 -21.03 7.41
C ALA A 735 25.93 -20.56 8.53
N GLY A 736 26.90 -21.40 8.88
CA GLY A 736 27.68 -21.21 10.11
C GLY A 736 26.78 -21.28 11.35
N ASN A 737 26.78 -20.22 12.15
CA ASN A 737 25.94 -20.12 13.36
C ASN A 737 24.56 -19.48 13.08
N THR A 738 24.28 -19.08 11.85
CA THR A 738 23.03 -18.40 11.49
C THR A 738 22.03 -19.42 11.00
N TYR A 739 20.83 -19.43 11.59
CA TYR A 739 19.71 -20.24 11.10
C TYR A 739 19.19 -19.67 9.78
N VAL A 740 18.96 -20.55 8.81
CA VAL A 740 18.50 -20.21 7.46
C VAL A 740 17.21 -20.95 7.16
N GLN A 741 16.27 -20.23 6.58
CA GLN A 741 15.01 -20.76 6.08
C GLN A 741 14.98 -20.62 4.56
N LEU A 742 14.83 -21.73 3.84
CA LEU A 742 14.64 -21.77 2.40
C LEU A 742 13.21 -22.22 2.09
N CYS A 743 12.53 -21.47 1.22
CA CYS A 743 11.18 -21.75 0.75
C CYS A 743 11.19 -21.71 -0.78
N GLU A 744 11.15 -22.88 -1.42
CA GLU A 744 11.11 -22.98 -2.87
C GLU A 744 9.71 -22.68 -3.38
N GLN A 745 9.57 -21.65 -4.22
CA GLN A 745 8.30 -21.17 -4.75
C GLN A 745 8.47 -20.77 -6.22
N PRO A 746 7.39 -20.74 -7.03
CA PRO A 746 7.44 -20.31 -8.43
C PRO A 746 7.56 -18.78 -8.54
N THR A 747 8.73 -18.24 -8.17
CA THR A 747 9.00 -16.79 -8.05
C THR A 747 9.29 -16.07 -9.36
N ASN A 748 9.10 -16.75 -10.50
CA ASN A 748 9.43 -16.25 -11.84
C ASN A 748 10.88 -15.74 -11.98
N GLY A 749 11.84 -16.49 -11.43
CA GLY A 749 13.27 -16.17 -11.53
C GLY A 749 13.76 -15.12 -10.52
N ILE A 750 12.92 -14.69 -9.56
CA ILE A 750 13.33 -13.77 -8.50
C ILE A 750 13.73 -14.54 -7.24
N THR A 751 14.82 -14.12 -6.60
CA THR A 751 15.19 -14.60 -5.26
C THR A 751 14.83 -13.56 -4.21
N TYR A 752 13.99 -13.92 -3.25
CA TYR A 752 13.63 -13.05 -2.13
C TYR A 752 14.52 -13.34 -0.92
N PHE A 753 15.36 -12.39 -0.56
CA PHE A 753 16.22 -12.48 0.63
C PHE A 753 15.67 -11.64 1.77
N ARG A 754 15.58 -12.21 2.97
CA ARG A 754 15.20 -11.52 4.20
C ARG A 754 16.18 -11.90 5.31
N CYS A 755 16.68 -10.90 6.02
CA CYS A 755 17.51 -11.07 7.20
C CYS A 755 16.79 -10.46 8.41
N LEU A 756 16.67 -11.23 9.51
CA LEU A 756 16.09 -10.75 10.76
C LEU A 756 17.19 -10.53 11.79
N LEU A 757 17.39 -9.28 12.17
CA LEU A 757 18.35 -8.90 13.21
C LEU A 757 17.62 -8.70 14.54
N ASN A 758 18.03 -9.44 15.57
CA ASN A 758 17.49 -9.27 16.91
C ASN A 758 18.04 -8.00 17.56
N THR A 759 17.15 -7.06 17.91
CA THR A 759 17.51 -5.77 18.53
C THR A 759 17.35 -5.77 20.06
N PHE A 760 17.22 -6.94 20.70
CA PHE A 760 17.04 -7.06 22.15
C PHE A 760 18.16 -6.39 22.96
N ASP A 761 19.42 -6.57 22.53
CA ASP A 761 20.60 -5.99 23.20
C ASP A 761 20.87 -4.53 22.82
N LEU A 762 20.04 -3.93 21.96
CA LEU A 762 20.15 -2.50 21.62
C LEU A 762 19.77 -1.66 22.86
N PRO A 763 20.63 -0.75 23.33
CA PRO A 763 20.32 0.16 24.43
C PRO A 763 18.99 0.89 24.20
N ASN A 764 18.16 1.03 25.25
CA ASN A 764 16.83 1.60 25.12
C ASN A 764 16.84 3.05 24.58
N GLU A 765 17.90 3.80 24.86
CA GLU A 765 18.12 5.15 24.33
C GLU A 765 18.31 5.19 22.80
N LEU A 766 18.73 4.09 22.16
CA LEU A 766 18.91 4.01 20.72
C LEU A 766 17.68 3.48 19.98
N LYS A 767 16.74 2.83 20.67
CA LYS A 767 15.54 2.25 20.06
C LYS A 767 14.67 3.29 19.32
N PRO A 768 14.46 4.52 19.81
CA PRO A 768 13.70 5.54 19.09
C PRO A 768 14.33 5.93 17.74
N TYR A 769 15.65 5.75 17.57
CA TYR A 769 16.37 6.08 16.34
C TYR A 769 16.42 4.93 15.33
N LEU A 770 15.98 3.73 15.72
CA LEU A 770 16.01 2.55 14.84
C LEU A 770 15.21 2.75 13.54
N PRO A 771 14.00 3.37 13.54
CA PRO A 771 13.29 3.66 12.30
C PRO A 771 14.09 4.58 11.36
N LEU A 772 14.72 5.63 11.90
CA LEU A 772 15.57 6.53 11.11
C LEU A 772 16.79 5.80 10.56
N PHE A 773 17.49 5.02 11.38
CA PHE A 773 18.64 4.22 10.96
C PHE A 773 18.30 3.26 9.81
N VAL A 774 17.18 2.53 9.92
CA VAL A 774 16.74 1.60 8.88
C VAL A 774 16.41 2.34 7.58
N ASN A 775 15.81 3.53 7.66
CA ASN A 775 15.47 4.33 6.49
C ASN A 775 16.72 4.85 5.74
N ILE A 776 17.78 5.24 6.46
CA ILE A 776 19.01 5.79 5.84
C ILE A 776 20.04 4.73 5.45
N LEU A 777 19.99 3.51 6.01
CA LEU A 777 21.00 2.48 5.76
C LEU A 777 21.03 1.99 4.30
N THR A 778 19.89 2.02 3.63
CA THR A 778 19.70 1.49 2.26
C THR A 778 19.66 2.58 1.20
N LYS A 779 19.89 3.83 1.60
CA LYS A 779 20.13 4.97 0.70
C LYS A 779 21.64 5.15 0.63
#